data_AF-A0A9W7DIG5-F1
#
_entry.id   AF-A0A9W7DIG5-F1
#
_cell.length_a   1.000
_cell.length_b   1.000
_cell.length_c   1.000
_cell.angle_alpha   90.00
_cell.angle_beta   90.00
_cell.angle_gamma   90.00
#
_symmetry.space_group_name_H-M   'P 1'
#
loop_
_entity.id
_entity.type
_entity.pdbx_description
1 polymer ?
#
loop_
_entity_poly.entity_id
_entity_poly.type
_entity_poly.pdbx_seq_one_letter_code
_entity_poly.pdbx_strand_id
1 'polypeptide(L)'
;MSLRFPSPPRRTSGSNGLRKKSKLQIFLALIFIFLLFHFIVTFSSDSSLETYKTILNDASVSVTGHSPLSSNKSPSSSEFNETEYSQLKSELDDAKEQASVLHDMNDKLGKAVTETEKEMEAKIAKLQKEHDELVNERKNFLKSSSESHRTKAKDYIKLEYTEEEASKIDISSGDPLFHNFFTQFLQVLKENRMSVPHPDRAFYENGKPVIWSIHLLESPQYLMSEDEISELMRFGDDFINDLTPKHKAVVEKIPPTPPAPFYKGSGYTIVGGGIYSWYSFLAIKQLRNVGSVLPVEVLLPEEKDYESYYCDTLLPKLNAKCIVMSRVFGKENVEGFKLGGYQFKSFALLASSFENTFLMDSDSFAVKNPDPIFESTLYQNFGMITWPDFWRRTTAPAYYKVAGIQIGDKPIRRMNDMFTDPSLFYNSEELKDYKSKVAYHDRAGTIPDWTSESGELLVRKSTHFDVLLLSAYYNTDGPQGYHPLLSQGGAGEGDKETFVAAAHYYGKPYYQLYKAPDRLGEYYKKSLGKMADTTIIQYDPLMDYEILKNNIARMEKDVKNDDFQYIYEYAYRFPWDKDNVDPMFYHIHDPKLNPFFIMDEEVCFDQDHKTEIRNLGDEFGYVGFDVELKIYEDMKHSLCVEKDKFSCFKEERMGKFCNQFVDQRIEFLKKDSDEILKKFNEDHPVVVVNGNGEPVDGDDKKKEDEERKEDDQKENEEKKEDDKKEEKEEEKDKVDDEEIFDKIQEDVDSKF
;
A
#
# COMPACT_ATOMS: atom_id res chain seq x y z
N MET A 1 29.93 24.26 14.28
CA MET A 1 29.32 25.44 13.64
C MET A 1 27.83 25.12 13.49
N SER A 2 27.02 25.48 14.51
CA SER A 2 25.59 25.17 14.56
C SER A 2 24.78 26.39 14.09
N LEU A 3 23.91 26.22 13.10
CA LEU A 3 22.97 27.27 12.68
C LEU A 3 21.56 26.93 13.20
N ARG A 4 21.02 27.85 14.01
CA ARG A 4 19.65 27.86 14.55
C ARG A 4 18.68 28.38 13.48
N PHE A 5 17.50 27.78 13.37
CA PHE A 5 16.36 28.29 12.60
C PHE A 5 15.58 29.36 13.40
N PRO A 6 14.99 30.38 12.74
CA PRO A 6 14.19 31.41 13.41
C PRO A 6 12.70 31.02 13.55
N SER A 7 12.08 31.43 14.65
CA SER A 7 10.66 31.23 14.97
C SER A 7 9.73 32.19 14.20
N PRO A 8 8.45 31.83 13.93
CA PRO A 8 7.50 32.68 13.20
C PRO A 8 6.83 33.77 14.08
N PRO A 9 6.32 34.88 13.50
CA PRO A 9 5.81 36.02 14.25
C PRO A 9 4.37 35.86 14.75
N ARG A 10 4.09 36.41 15.94
CA ARG A 10 2.77 36.51 16.58
C ARG A 10 1.82 37.44 15.79
N ARG A 11 0.59 36.97 15.51
CA ARG A 11 -0.52 37.79 14.98
C ARG A 11 -1.20 38.61 16.09
N THR A 12 -1.30 39.92 15.88
CA THR A 12 -2.11 40.84 16.69
C THR A 12 -3.58 40.86 16.23
N SER A 13 -4.47 41.01 17.20
CA SER A 13 -5.93 41.06 17.07
C SER A 13 -6.45 42.43 16.62
N GLY A 14 -7.38 42.47 15.65
CA GLY A 14 -8.20 43.66 15.42
C GLY A 14 -9.05 43.66 14.14
N SER A 15 -10.31 43.22 14.24
CA SER A 15 -11.51 43.84 13.61
C SER A 15 -12.73 42.90 13.68
N ASN A 16 -13.34 42.83 14.88
CA ASN A 16 -14.65 42.23 15.09
C ASN A 16 -15.73 43.26 14.71
N GLY A 17 -16.40 43.06 13.57
CA GLY A 17 -17.57 43.88 13.19
C GLY A 17 -18.49 43.23 12.15
N LEU A 18 -17.95 42.46 11.20
CA LEU A 18 -18.74 41.85 10.11
C LEU A 18 -18.97 40.34 10.23
N ARG A 19 -18.39 39.66 11.24
CA ARG A 19 -18.45 38.19 11.40
C ARG A 19 -19.66 37.63 12.16
N LYS A 20 -20.51 38.46 12.78
CA LYS A 20 -21.64 37.95 13.61
C LYS A 20 -22.89 37.58 12.83
N LYS A 21 -23.15 38.18 11.65
CA LYS A 21 -24.35 37.85 10.85
C LYS A 21 -24.18 36.63 9.93
N SER A 22 -22.98 36.36 9.39
CA SER A 22 -22.74 35.16 8.57
C SER A 22 -22.64 33.89 9.42
N LYS A 23 -22.11 33.98 10.65
CA LYS A 23 -22.05 32.84 11.57
C LYS A 23 -23.42 32.34 11.99
N LEU A 24 -24.42 33.22 12.15
CA LEU A 24 -25.79 32.81 12.49
C LEU A 24 -26.51 32.12 11.31
N GLN A 25 -26.27 32.57 10.07
CA GLN A 25 -26.82 31.91 8.87
C GLN A 25 -26.14 30.57 8.58
N ILE A 26 -24.82 30.48 8.78
CA ILE A 26 -24.08 29.22 8.66
C ILE A 26 -24.49 28.26 9.78
N PHE A 27 -24.68 28.74 11.01
CA PHE A 27 -25.16 27.94 12.12
C PHE A 27 -26.60 27.44 11.89
N LEU A 28 -27.50 28.27 11.35
CA LEU A 28 -28.86 27.84 10.99
C LEU A 28 -28.88 26.87 9.79
N ALA A 29 -27.99 27.05 8.81
CA ALA A 29 -27.85 26.11 7.69
C ALA A 29 -27.27 24.76 8.14
N LEU A 30 -26.30 24.78 9.06
CA LEU A 30 -25.74 23.57 9.67
C LEU A 30 -26.78 22.87 10.54
N ILE A 31 -27.58 23.60 11.32
CA ILE A 31 -28.72 23.01 12.06
C ILE A 31 -29.75 22.42 11.09
N PHE A 32 -30.04 23.07 9.96
CA PHE A 32 -30.99 22.54 8.98
C PHE A 32 -30.47 21.28 8.28
N ILE A 33 -29.18 21.24 7.92
CA ILE A 33 -28.51 20.06 7.35
C ILE A 33 -28.44 18.94 8.38
N PHE A 34 -28.15 19.28 9.64
CA PHE A 34 -28.06 18.33 10.74
C PHE A 34 -29.43 17.74 11.09
N LEU A 35 -30.50 18.55 11.10
CA LEU A 35 -31.88 18.08 11.24
C LEU A 35 -32.32 17.23 10.03
N LEU A 36 -31.90 17.57 8.80
CA LEU A 36 -32.14 16.74 7.61
C LEU A 36 -31.44 15.38 7.72
N PHE A 37 -30.18 15.37 8.20
CA PHE A 37 -29.38 14.17 8.38
C PHE A 37 -29.92 13.30 9.51
N HIS A 38 -30.32 13.92 10.63
CA HIS A 38 -30.96 13.23 11.77
C HIS A 38 -32.28 12.56 11.35
N PHE A 39 -33.07 13.22 10.49
CA PHE A 39 -34.33 12.69 9.94
C PHE A 39 -34.12 11.53 8.96
N ILE A 40 -33.02 11.54 8.19
CA ILE A 40 -32.66 10.48 7.24
C ILE A 40 -32.10 9.24 7.96
N VAL A 41 -31.27 9.44 9.00
CA VAL A 41 -30.63 8.35 9.76
C VAL A 41 -31.63 7.62 10.67
N THR A 42 -32.58 8.32 11.29
CA THR A 42 -33.61 7.68 12.15
C THR A 42 -34.55 6.74 11.39
N PHE A 43 -34.75 6.91 10.08
CA PHE A 43 -35.73 6.14 9.31
C PHE A 43 -35.16 5.12 8.32
N SER A 44 -33.83 4.98 8.20
CA SER A 44 -33.20 4.12 7.18
C SER A 44 -32.63 2.78 7.71
N SER A 45 -33.02 2.31 8.90
CA SER A 45 -32.63 0.97 9.39
C SER A 45 -33.67 -0.12 9.04
N ASP A 46 -33.47 -0.76 7.88
CA ASP A 46 -34.33 -1.82 7.32
C ASP A 46 -34.52 -3.07 8.22
N SER A 47 -33.75 -3.25 9.31
CA SER A 47 -33.84 -4.44 10.18
C SER A 47 -34.94 -4.37 11.24
N SER A 48 -35.47 -3.18 11.53
CA SER A 48 -36.53 -2.98 12.53
C SER A 48 -37.93 -3.32 11.99
N LEU A 49 -38.13 -3.22 10.66
CA LEU A 49 -39.42 -3.41 10.00
C LEU A 49 -39.81 -4.90 9.84
N GLU A 50 -38.84 -5.79 9.59
CA GLU A 50 -39.08 -7.25 9.57
C GLU A 50 -39.37 -7.81 10.97
N THR A 51 -38.67 -7.30 11.97
CA THR A 51 -38.88 -7.68 13.38
C THR A 51 -40.28 -7.27 13.84
N TYR A 52 -40.75 -6.08 13.45
CA TYR A 52 -42.11 -5.61 13.73
C TYR A 52 -43.20 -6.37 12.93
N LYS A 53 -42.94 -6.72 11.66
CA LYS A 53 -43.86 -7.56 10.85
C LYS A 53 -44.03 -8.96 11.44
N THR A 54 -42.97 -9.53 12.01
CA THR A 54 -43.01 -10.86 12.64
C THR A 54 -43.80 -10.82 13.95
N ILE A 55 -43.61 -9.77 14.77
CA ILE A 55 -44.35 -9.56 16.02
C ILE A 55 -45.84 -9.26 15.77
N LEU A 56 -46.19 -8.55 14.69
CA LEU A 56 -47.58 -8.22 14.34
C LEU A 56 -48.33 -9.37 13.66
N ASN A 57 -47.64 -10.23 12.91
CA ASN A 57 -48.27 -11.43 12.33
C ASN A 57 -48.66 -12.44 13.42
N ASP A 58 -47.86 -12.59 14.48
CA ASP A 58 -48.19 -13.45 15.63
C ASP A 58 -49.36 -12.89 16.47
N ALA A 59 -49.59 -11.57 16.46
CA ALA A 59 -50.74 -10.94 17.11
C ALA A 59 -52.05 -11.02 16.30
N SER A 60 -51.99 -11.36 15.01
CA SER A 60 -53.14 -11.34 14.08
C SER A 60 -53.90 -12.66 13.93
N VAL A 61 -53.44 -13.75 14.58
CA VAL A 61 -54.05 -15.10 14.46
C VAL A 61 -55.07 -15.42 15.56
N SER A 62 -55.27 -14.56 16.56
CA SER A 62 -56.40 -14.67 17.49
C SER A 62 -57.42 -13.57 17.23
N VAL A 63 -58.70 -13.93 17.16
CA VAL A 63 -59.90 -13.08 16.95
C VAL A 63 -60.42 -13.04 15.50
N THR A 64 -60.83 -14.20 14.98
CA THR A 64 -62.15 -14.38 14.35
C THR A 64 -62.71 -15.74 14.79
N GLY A 65 -63.81 -15.74 15.56
CA GLY A 65 -64.43 -16.96 16.07
C GLY A 65 -65.62 -17.42 15.22
N HIS A 66 -65.88 -18.73 15.17
CA HIS A 66 -67.16 -19.33 15.60
C HIS A 66 -67.08 -20.87 15.63
N SER A 67 -67.20 -21.47 16.82
CA SER A 67 -67.99 -22.70 17.12
C SER A 67 -67.98 -23.03 18.64
N PRO A 68 -68.97 -23.77 19.17
CA PRO A 68 -69.44 -23.61 20.56
C PRO A 68 -68.98 -24.67 21.58
N LEU A 69 -69.18 -24.34 22.87
CA LEU A 69 -69.35 -25.21 24.07
C LEU A 69 -68.14 -25.98 24.65
N SER A 70 -67.54 -25.47 25.74
CA SER A 70 -67.91 -25.83 27.13
C SER A 70 -66.78 -25.62 28.16
N SER A 71 -67.18 -25.04 29.30
CA SER A 71 -66.59 -25.12 30.65
C SER A 71 -65.26 -24.41 31.01
N ASN A 72 -65.47 -23.37 31.83
CA ASN A 72 -64.80 -23.04 33.09
C ASN A 72 -63.58 -22.10 33.15
N LYS A 73 -63.87 -20.96 33.81
CA LYS A 73 -63.05 -20.05 34.64
C LYS A 73 -62.44 -18.80 33.98
N SER A 74 -63.17 -17.68 34.20
CA SER A 74 -62.76 -16.26 34.19
C SER A 74 -61.73 -15.95 35.32
N PRO A 75 -60.93 -14.84 35.29
CA PRO A 75 -61.35 -13.41 35.16
C PRO A 75 -60.41 -12.58 34.24
N SER A 76 -60.57 -11.30 33.86
CA SER A 76 -61.52 -10.19 34.02
C SER A 76 -61.15 -9.13 32.94
N SER A 77 -62.14 -8.34 32.52
CA SER A 77 -62.07 -7.28 31.51
C SER A 77 -61.23 -6.04 31.87
N SER A 78 -60.54 -5.46 30.88
CA SER A 78 -60.39 -4.00 30.72
C SER A 78 -60.46 -3.63 29.23
N GLU A 79 -61.13 -2.53 28.94
CA GLU A 79 -61.71 -2.07 27.67
C GLU A 79 -60.66 -1.67 26.61
N PHE A 80 -60.90 -2.06 25.34
CA PHE A 80 -60.18 -1.55 24.17
C PHE A 80 -60.81 -0.22 23.72
N ASN A 81 -60.03 0.86 23.76
CA ASN A 81 -60.47 2.21 23.42
C ASN A 81 -60.37 2.43 21.89
N GLU A 82 -61.52 2.46 21.20
CA GLU A 82 -61.60 2.70 19.74
C GLU A 82 -60.90 3.98 19.27
N THR A 83 -60.76 4.96 20.16
CA THR A 83 -60.08 6.24 19.90
C THR A 83 -58.58 6.05 19.70
N GLU A 84 -57.92 5.22 20.53
CA GLU A 84 -56.49 4.91 20.43
C GLU A 84 -56.15 4.14 19.15
N TYR A 85 -57.02 3.20 18.75
CA TYR A 85 -56.84 2.45 17.50
C TYR A 85 -56.95 3.36 16.27
N SER A 86 -57.88 4.32 16.26
CA SER A 86 -58.03 5.27 15.16
C SER A 86 -56.83 6.22 15.04
N GLN A 87 -56.25 6.60 16.19
CA GLN A 87 -55.11 7.51 16.28
C GLN A 87 -53.82 6.82 15.83
N LEU A 88 -53.58 5.59 16.29
CA LEU A 88 -52.47 4.74 15.83
C LEU A 88 -52.55 4.42 14.33
N LYS A 89 -53.75 4.27 13.78
CA LYS A 89 -53.93 4.01 12.34
C LYS A 89 -53.62 5.25 11.49
N SER A 90 -53.99 6.44 11.97
CA SER A 90 -53.62 7.72 11.33
C SER A 90 -52.11 7.93 11.35
N GLU A 91 -51.47 7.69 12.49
CA GLU A 91 -50.00 7.82 12.64
C GLU A 91 -49.25 6.80 11.77
N LEU A 92 -49.79 5.59 11.58
CA LEU A 92 -49.21 4.58 10.70
C LEU A 92 -49.33 4.96 9.21
N ASP A 93 -50.43 5.58 8.81
CA ASP A 93 -50.63 6.00 7.42
C ASP A 93 -49.75 7.24 7.11
N ASP A 94 -49.60 8.18 8.05
CA ASP A 94 -48.65 9.28 7.95
C ASP A 94 -47.18 8.79 7.89
N ALA A 95 -46.82 7.78 8.69
CA ALA A 95 -45.49 7.18 8.67
C ALA A 95 -45.19 6.46 7.34
N LYS A 96 -46.18 5.81 6.72
CA LYS A 96 -46.02 5.20 5.39
C LYS A 96 -45.84 6.24 4.30
N GLU A 97 -46.54 7.36 4.38
CA GLU A 97 -46.38 8.46 3.42
C GLU A 97 -45.00 9.11 3.55
N GLN A 98 -44.53 9.34 4.77
CA GLN A 98 -43.17 9.82 5.04
C GLN A 98 -42.09 8.84 4.57
N ALA A 99 -42.28 7.54 4.77
CA ALA A 99 -41.36 6.50 4.28
C ALA A 99 -41.33 6.45 2.75
N SER A 100 -42.46 6.64 2.07
CA SER A 100 -42.52 6.71 0.60
C SER A 100 -41.77 7.92 0.06
N VAL A 101 -41.85 9.07 0.74
CA VAL A 101 -41.12 10.30 0.35
C VAL A 101 -39.62 10.14 0.60
N LEU A 102 -39.21 9.54 1.73
CA LEU A 102 -37.82 9.21 2.03
C LEU A 102 -37.23 8.23 1.01
N HIS A 103 -37.99 7.21 0.59
CA HIS A 103 -37.55 6.28 -0.43
C HIS A 103 -37.36 6.96 -1.79
N ASP A 104 -38.29 7.83 -2.22
CA ASP A 104 -38.15 8.60 -3.47
C ASP A 104 -37.00 9.60 -3.41
N MET A 105 -36.74 10.20 -2.25
CA MET A 105 -35.57 11.09 -2.03
C MET A 105 -34.25 10.32 -2.06
N ASN A 106 -34.19 9.12 -1.44
CA ASN A 106 -33.00 8.28 -1.45
C ASN A 106 -32.72 7.71 -2.84
N ASP A 107 -33.77 7.35 -3.59
CA ASP A 107 -33.66 6.96 -5.00
C ASP A 107 -33.19 8.13 -5.87
N LYS A 108 -33.68 9.35 -5.63
CA LYS A 108 -33.23 10.56 -6.34
C LYS A 108 -31.80 10.94 -5.98
N LEU A 109 -31.40 10.79 -4.72
CA LEU A 109 -30.04 11.05 -4.26
C LEU A 109 -29.08 9.97 -4.80
N GLY A 110 -29.45 8.69 -4.72
CA GLY A 110 -28.68 7.59 -5.30
C GLY A 110 -28.52 7.74 -6.82
N LYS A 111 -29.59 8.17 -7.53
CA LYS A 111 -29.51 8.53 -8.95
C LYS A 111 -28.64 9.75 -9.19
N ALA A 112 -28.76 10.81 -8.40
CA ALA A 112 -27.93 12.02 -8.56
C ALA A 112 -26.44 11.76 -8.24
N VAL A 113 -26.13 10.93 -7.24
CA VAL A 113 -24.77 10.48 -6.92
C VAL A 113 -24.23 9.62 -8.05
N THR A 114 -24.97 8.60 -8.50
CA THR A 114 -24.51 7.77 -9.65
C THR A 114 -24.42 8.56 -10.96
N GLU A 115 -25.24 9.59 -11.15
CA GLU A 115 -25.19 10.48 -12.32
C GLU A 115 -24.03 11.47 -12.23
N THR A 116 -23.72 11.97 -11.03
CA THR A 116 -22.51 12.78 -10.76
C THR A 116 -21.24 11.95 -10.88
N GLU A 117 -21.23 10.72 -10.36
CA GLU A 117 -20.14 9.75 -10.51
C GLU A 117 -19.94 9.43 -11.99
N LYS A 118 -21.00 9.14 -12.74
CA LYS A 118 -20.91 8.92 -14.20
C LYS A 118 -20.43 10.15 -14.95
N GLU A 119 -20.84 11.36 -14.56
CA GLU A 119 -20.33 12.60 -15.16
C GLU A 119 -18.85 12.82 -14.83
N MET A 120 -18.42 12.53 -13.61
CA MET A 120 -17.02 12.59 -13.20
C MET A 120 -16.20 11.52 -13.92
N GLU A 121 -16.65 10.28 -13.95
CA GLU A 121 -16.05 9.17 -14.70
C GLU A 121 -15.98 9.48 -16.19
N ALA A 122 -17.02 10.07 -16.79
CA ALA A 122 -16.99 10.49 -18.19
C ALA A 122 -15.98 11.63 -18.41
N LYS A 123 -15.82 12.54 -17.44
CA LYS A 123 -14.86 13.64 -17.50
C LYS A 123 -13.42 13.18 -17.27
N ILE A 124 -13.23 12.21 -16.39
CA ILE A 124 -11.93 11.54 -16.13
C ILE A 124 -11.57 10.66 -17.30
N ALA A 125 -12.48 9.86 -17.84
CA ALA A 125 -12.29 9.10 -19.07
C ALA A 125 -12.03 10.04 -20.26
N LYS A 126 -12.64 11.24 -20.28
CA LYS A 126 -12.33 12.26 -21.29
C LYS A 126 -10.94 12.88 -21.08
N LEU A 127 -10.54 13.22 -19.85
CA LEU A 127 -9.21 13.75 -19.54
C LEU A 127 -8.12 12.70 -19.71
N GLN A 128 -8.40 11.43 -19.42
CA GLN A 128 -7.55 10.29 -19.70
C GLN A 128 -7.51 9.99 -21.18
N LYS A 129 -8.61 10.15 -21.92
CA LYS A 129 -8.61 10.06 -23.37
C LYS A 129 -7.87 11.22 -24.01
N GLU A 130 -7.97 12.44 -23.49
CA GLU A 130 -7.20 13.61 -23.94
C GLU A 130 -5.72 13.47 -23.55
N HIS A 131 -5.40 12.93 -22.38
CA HIS A 131 -4.05 12.54 -21.98
C HIS A 131 -3.53 11.39 -22.85
N ASP A 132 -4.33 10.37 -23.13
CA ASP A 132 -4.01 9.26 -24.01
C ASP A 132 -3.91 9.73 -25.45
N GLU A 133 -4.66 10.75 -25.88
CA GLU A 133 -4.57 11.41 -27.18
C GLU A 133 -3.33 12.28 -27.25
N LEU A 134 -2.93 12.98 -26.18
CA LEU A 134 -1.65 13.71 -26.08
C LEU A 134 -0.47 12.75 -26.02
N VAL A 135 -0.57 11.66 -25.27
CA VAL A 135 0.38 10.55 -25.20
C VAL A 135 0.39 9.78 -26.52
N ASN A 136 -0.73 9.67 -27.24
CA ASN A 136 -0.83 9.03 -28.55
C ASN A 136 -0.35 9.94 -29.68
N GLU A 137 -0.59 11.24 -29.64
CA GLU A 137 0.01 12.26 -30.52
C GLU A 137 1.53 12.29 -30.30
N ARG A 138 1.97 12.15 -29.05
CA ARG A 138 3.39 12.01 -28.69
C ARG A 138 3.97 10.64 -29.04
N LYS A 139 3.21 9.54 -28.91
CA LYS A 139 3.56 8.21 -29.45
C LYS A 139 3.53 8.21 -30.97
N ASN A 140 2.74 9.04 -31.63
CA ASN A 140 2.70 9.22 -33.07
C ASN A 140 3.93 10.02 -33.55
N PHE A 141 4.36 11.02 -32.76
CA PHE A 141 5.66 11.70 -32.93
C PHE A 141 6.87 10.76 -32.67
N LEU A 142 6.73 9.76 -31.78
CA LEU A 142 7.73 8.70 -31.54
C LEU A 142 7.62 7.53 -32.53
N LYS A 143 6.45 7.30 -33.15
CA LYS A 143 6.23 6.30 -34.20
C LYS A 143 7.00 6.66 -35.45
N SER A 144 7.08 7.95 -35.81
CA SER A 144 7.91 8.38 -36.96
C SER A 144 9.41 8.08 -36.76
N SER A 145 9.85 7.76 -35.55
CA SER A 145 11.24 7.38 -35.24
C SER A 145 11.42 5.89 -34.88
N SER A 146 10.34 5.16 -34.55
CA SER A 146 10.34 3.72 -34.20
C SER A 146 9.63 2.81 -35.22
N GLU A 147 9.04 3.38 -36.28
CA GLU A 147 8.44 2.63 -37.40
C GLU A 147 9.45 1.79 -38.21
N SER A 148 10.77 1.95 -37.96
CA SER A 148 11.76 1.02 -38.52
C SER A 148 11.85 -0.33 -37.79
N HIS A 149 11.28 -0.46 -36.58
CA HIS A 149 11.37 -1.69 -35.77
C HIS A 149 10.00 -2.35 -35.49
N ARG A 150 8.90 -1.58 -35.45
CA ARG A 150 7.53 -2.11 -35.33
C ARG A 150 6.94 -2.57 -36.66
N THR A 151 7.72 -3.29 -37.47
CA THR A 151 7.10 -4.16 -38.48
C THR A 151 6.23 -5.17 -37.74
N LYS A 152 5.02 -5.40 -38.27
CA LYS A 152 4.08 -6.46 -37.89
C LYS A 152 4.79 -7.82 -37.76
N ALA A 153 5.47 -8.09 -36.65
CA ALA A 153 6.18 -9.33 -36.42
C ALA A 153 5.13 -10.42 -36.23
N LYS A 154 4.88 -11.18 -37.29
CA LYS A 154 3.99 -12.36 -37.30
C LYS A 154 4.67 -13.60 -36.71
N ASP A 155 5.87 -13.45 -36.14
CA ASP A 155 6.83 -14.52 -35.84
C ASP A 155 6.99 -14.80 -34.33
N TYR A 156 6.07 -14.30 -33.50
CA TYR A 156 5.97 -14.70 -32.10
C TYR A 156 5.53 -16.16 -31.95
N ILE A 157 5.84 -16.75 -30.79
CA ILE A 157 5.48 -18.15 -30.49
C ILE A 157 3.97 -18.32 -30.53
N LYS A 158 3.49 -19.23 -31.38
CA LYS A 158 2.08 -19.58 -31.52
C LYS A 158 1.87 -21.01 -31.06
N LEU A 159 0.65 -21.28 -30.60
CA LEU A 159 0.17 -22.63 -30.32
C LEU A 159 -1.01 -22.92 -31.23
N GLU A 160 -1.06 -24.15 -31.71
CA GLU A 160 -2.25 -24.72 -32.34
C GLU A 160 -2.89 -25.68 -31.34
N TYR A 161 -4.21 -25.61 -31.21
CA TYR A 161 -5.00 -26.44 -30.31
C TYR A 161 -6.44 -26.53 -30.82
N THR A 162 -7.15 -27.55 -30.35
CA THR A 162 -8.58 -27.77 -30.59
C THR A 162 -9.44 -27.17 -29.47
N GLU A 163 -10.72 -26.88 -29.74
CA GLU A 163 -11.64 -26.39 -28.69
C GLU A 163 -11.77 -27.38 -27.52
N GLU A 164 -11.68 -28.68 -27.79
CA GLU A 164 -11.70 -29.72 -26.76
C GLU A 164 -10.48 -29.63 -25.83
N GLU A 165 -9.27 -29.46 -26.38
CA GLU A 165 -8.05 -29.26 -25.60
C GLU A 165 -8.13 -27.99 -24.76
N ALA A 166 -8.57 -26.88 -25.36
CA ALA A 166 -8.74 -25.59 -24.67
C ALA A 166 -9.67 -25.67 -23.45
N SER A 167 -10.76 -26.45 -23.56
CA SER A 167 -11.75 -26.58 -22.48
C SER A 167 -11.24 -27.36 -21.26
N LYS A 168 -10.15 -28.12 -21.40
CA LYS A 168 -9.63 -29.03 -20.36
C LYS A 168 -8.32 -28.56 -19.72
N ILE A 169 -7.81 -27.39 -20.10
CA ILE A 169 -6.53 -26.87 -19.61
C ILE A 169 -6.56 -26.71 -18.08
N ASP A 170 -5.58 -27.34 -17.42
CA ASP A 170 -5.24 -27.12 -16.02
C ASP A 170 -3.72 -27.06 -15.85
N ILE A 171 -3.18 -25.84 -15.89
CA ILE A 171 -1.74 -25.61 -15.82
C ILE A 171 -1.15 -25.99 -14.45
N SER A 172 -1.96 -26.01 -13.39
CA SER A 172 -1.48 -26.28 -12.03
C SER A 172 -1.00 -27.73 -11.84
N SER A 173 -1.45 -28.64 -12.72
CA SER A 173 -1.07 -30.05 -12.75
C SER A 173 -0.10 -30.43 -13.87
N GLY A 174 0.32 -29.45 -14.69
CA GLY A 174 1.25 -29.66 -15.81
C GLY A 174 0.55 -29.95 -17.13
N ASP A 175 -0.08 -28.94 -17.70
CA ASP A 175 -0.77 -29.02 -19.00
C ASP A 175 0.21 -29.13 -20.19
N PRO A 176 -0.01 -30.04 -21.15
CA PRO A 176 0.90 -30.23 -22.29
C PRO A 176 1.03 -29.02 -23.23
N LEU A 177 -0.04 -28.25 -23.45
CA LEU A 177 0.03 -27.03 -24.29
C LEU A 177 0.83 -25.95 -23.59
N PHE A 178 0.64 -25.80 -22.29
CA PHE A 178 1.41 -24.89 -21.46
C PHE A 178 2.89 -25.29 -21.45
N HIS A 179 3.21 -26.58 -21.25
CA HIS A 179 4.57 -27.11 -21.33
C HIS A 179 5.21 -26.82 -22.69
N ASN A 180 4.50 -27.09 -23.79
CA ASN A 180 5.01 -26.84 -25.14
C ASN A 180 5.36 -25.35 -25.34
N PHE A 181 4.46 -24.45 -24.94
CA PHE A 181 4.72 -23.01 -25.02
C PHE A 181 5.96 -22.61 -24.24
N PHE A 182 6.06 -23.02 -22.98
CA PHE A 182 7.19 -22.67 -22.15
C PHE A 182 8.48 -23.37 -22.58
N THR A 183 8.43 -24.56 -23.18
CA THR A 183 9.61 -25.16 -23.84
C THR A 183 10.14 -24.25 -24.93
N GLN A 184 9.27 -23.74 -25.81
CA GLN A 184 9.68 -22.82 -26.88
C GLN A 184 10.19 -21.48 -26.32
N PHE A 185 9.45 -20.87 -25.40
CA PHE A 185 9.82 -19.56 -24.83
C PHE A 185 11.15 -19.65 -24.07
N LEU A 186 11.32 -20.67 -23.23
CA LEU A 186 12.54 -20.88 -22.49
C LEU A 186 13.72 -21.25 -23.41
N GLN A 187 13.48 -21.95 -24.51
CA GLN A 187 14.53 -22.15 -25.52
C GLN A 187 14.99 -20.81 -26.11
N VAL A 188 14.06 -19.89 -26.43
CA VAL A 188 14.40 -18.53 -26.86
C VAL A 188 15.25 -17.81 -25.81
N LEU A 189 14.91 -17.93 -24.52
CA LEU A 189 15.73 -17.33 -23.44
C LEU A 189 17.13 -17.95 -23.38
N LYS A 190 17.25 -19.28 -23.52
CA LYS A 190 18.54 -20.00 -23.52
C LYS A 190 19.44 -19.58 -24.68
N GLU A 191 18.87 -19.39 -25.87
CA GLU A 191 19.61 -18.97 -27.06
C GLU A 191 20.05 -17.50 -27.00
N ASN A 192 19.34 -16.68 -26.22
CA ASN A 192 19.57 -15.24 -26.09
C ASN A 192 20.09 -14.84 -24.71
N ARG A 193 20.77 -15.77 -24.01
CA ARG A 193 21.45 -15.47 -22.75
C ARG A 193 22.55 -14.45 -22.96
N MET A 194 22.70 -13.54 -22.01
CA MET A 194 23.82 -12.61 -21.96
C MET A 194 25.16 -13.37 -22.01
N SER A 195 26.07 -12.90 -22.86
CA SER A 195 27.42 -13.46 -23.01
C SER A 195 28.47 -12.59 -22.32
N VAL A 196 28.20 -11.30 -22.16
CA VAL A 196 29.10 -10.35 -21.50
C VAL A 196 28.46 -9.87 -20.19
N PRO A 197 28.79 -10.46 -19.02
CA PRO A 197 28.26 -9.99 -17.74
C PRO A 197 28.87 -8.64 -17.34
N HIS A 198 28.12 -7.84 -16.59
CA HIS A 198 28.63 -6.59 -16.04
C HIS A 198 29.76 -6.89 -15.02
N PRO A 199 30.95 -6.27 -15.15
CA PRO A 199 32.11 -6.60 -14.31
C PRO A 199 31.84 -6.38 -12.82
N ASP A 200 31.13 -5.31 -12.46
CA ASP A 200 30.82 -5.00 -11.04
C ASP A 200 29.80 -5.96 -10.41
N ARG A 201 29.24 -6.89 -11.19
CA ARG A 201 28.33 -7.95 -10.72
C ARG A 201 28.90 -9.35 -10.98
N ALA A 202 30.18 -9.45 -11.33
CA ALA A 202 30.84 -10.74 -11.56
C ALA A 202 31.10 -11.54 -10.26
N PHE A 203 31.14 -10.86 -9.11
CA PHE A 203 31.45 -11.46 -7.82
C PHE A 203 30.19 -11.84 -7.04
N TYR A 204 30.20 -13.00 -6.40
CA TYR A 204 29.08 -13.52 -5.62
C TYR A 204 29.48 -13.79 -4.18
N GLU A 205 28.57 -13.45 -3.26
CA GLU A 205 28.65 -13.80 -1.85
C GLU A 205 27.32 -14.44 -1.43
N ASN A 206 27.36 -15.61 -0.79
CA ASN A 206 26.18 -16.38 -0.38
C ASN A 206 25.15 -16.60 -1.49
N GLY A 207 25.61 -16.78 -2.73
CA GLY A 207 24.76 -17.01 -3.90
C GLY A 207 24.09 -15.76 -4.49
N LYS A 208 24.41 -14.56 -3.99
CA LYS A 208 23.93 -13.27 -4.54
C LYS A 208 25.09 -12.45 -5.12
N PRO A 209 24.88 -11.66 -6.18
CA PRO A 209 25.91 -10.75 -6.68
C PRO A 209 26.25 -9.71 -5.59
N VAL A 210 27.54 -9.37 -5.48
CA VAL A 210 27.98 -8.29 -4.60
C VAL A 210 27.60 -6.95 -5.22
N ILE A 211 26.91 -6.11 -4.45
CA ILE A 211 26.59 -4.73 -4.81
C ILE A 211 27.57 -3.82 -4.06
N TRP A 212 28.63 -3.38 -4.74
CA TRP A 212 29.72 -2.61 -4.13
C TRP A 212 29.32 -1.22 -3.63
N SER A 213 28.34 -0.61 -4.28
CA SER A 213 27.84 0.73 -3.96
C SER A 213 26.33 0.68 -3.92
N ILE A 214 25.77 0.95 -2.74
CA ILE A 214 24.34 1.01 -2.51
C ILE A 214 23.92 2.48 -2.43
N HIS A 215 23.04 2.90 -3.32
CA HIS A 215 22.53 4.27 -3.38
C HIS A 215 21.18 4.37 -2.67
N LEU A 216 21.11 5.22 -1.63
CA LEU A 216 19.92 5.51 -0.83
C LEU A 216 19.35 6.88 -1.22
N LEU A 217 18.77 6.97 -2.42
CA LEU A 217 18.29 8.23 -2.98
C LEU A 217 16.78 8.33 -2.80
N GLU A 218 16.32 9.00 -1.75
CA GLU A 218 14.88 9.14 -1.43
C GLU A 218 14.35 10.56 -1.73
N SER A 219 15.20 11.58 -1.69
CA SER A 219 14.70 12.95 -1.70
C SER A 219 14.27 13.45 -3.11
N PRO A 220 13.09 14.09 -3.23
CA PRO A 220 12.66 14.75 -4.46
C PRO A 220 13.53 15.96 -4.84
N GLN A 221 14.34 16.50 -3.92
CA GLN A 221 15.18 17.67 -4.17
C GLN A 221 16.41 17.37 -5.05
N TYR A 222 16.80 16.10 -5.18
CA TYR A 222 17.88 15.69 -6.08
C TYR A 222 17.40 15.76 -7.54
N LEU A 223 18.19 16.39 -8.42
CA LEU A 223 17.82 16.55 -9.82
C LEU A 223 17.82 15.21 -10.57
N MET A 224 18.87 14.38 -10.41
CA MET A 224 19.01 13.10 -11.10
C MET A 224 19.02 13.27 -12.63
N SER A 225 19.92 14.12 -13.11
CA SER A 225 20.14 14.43 -14.53
C SER A 225 20.79 13.27 -15.31
N GLU A 226 20.88 13.36 -16.64
CA GLU A 226 21.54 12.31 -17.46
C GLU A 226 23.02 12.17 -17.08
N ASP A 227 23.69 13.30 -16.83
CA ASP A 227 25.10 13.31 -16.44
C ASP A 227 25.30 12.63 -15.08
N GLU A 228 24.50 12.97 -14.07
CA GLU A 228 24.55 12.36 -12.74
C GLU A 228 24.24 10.85 -12.76
N ILE A 229 23.20 10.44 -13.51
CA ILE A 229 22.81 9.02 -13.61
C ILE A 229 23.87 8.21 -14.35
N SER A 230 24.52 8.79 -15.36
CA SER A 230 25.57 8.11 -16.14
C SER A 230 26.87 7.91 -15.35
N GLU A 231 27.06 8.65 -14.26
CA GLU A 231 28.22 8.53 -13.38
C GLU A 231 28.07 7.39 -12.34
N LEU A 232 26.85 6.95 -12.04
CA LEU A 232 26.59 5.90 -11.05
C LEU A 232 27.21 4.55 -11.46
N MET A 233 27.11 4.19 -12.74
CA MET A 233 27.69 2.95 -13.27
C MET A 233 28.04 3.06 -14.75
N ARG A 234 29.21 2.53 -15.13
CA ARG A 234 29.68 2.54 -16.52
C ARG A 234 29.40 1.22 -17.22
N PHE A 235 28.64 1.28 -18.31
CA PHE A 235 28.37 0.15 -19.18
C PHE A 235 29.26 0.22 -20.43
N GLY A 236 30.08 -0.81 -20.64
CA GLY A 236 30.95 -0.91 -21.81
C GLY A 236 30.18 -1.18 -23.11
N ASP A 237 30.75 -0.77 -24.24
CA ASP A 237 30.12 -0.98 -25.56
C ASP A 237 29.90 -2.46 -25.87
N ASP A 238 30.82 -3.34 -25.47
CA ASP A 238 30.68 -4.79 -25.66
C ASP A 238 29.44 -5.36 -24.94
N PHE A 239 29.15 -4.86 -23.73
CA PHE A 239 27.96 -5.24 -22.96
C PHE A 239 26.68 -4.79 -23.68
N ILE A 240 26.65 -3.55 -24.16
CA ILE A 240 25.49 -3.00 -24.89
C ILE A 240 25.31 -3.73 -26.22
N ASN A 241 26.39 -3.94 -26.98
CA ASN A 241 26.39 -4.61 -28.28
C ASN A 241 26.02 -6.10 -28.17
N ASP A 242 26.29 -6.73 -27.02
CA ASP A 242 25.85 -8.10 -26.73
C ASP A 242 24.33 -8.16 -26.46
N LEU A 243 23.83 -7.31 -25.55
CA LEU A 243 22.44 -7.36 -25.12
C LEU A 243 21.46 -6.83 -26.15
N THR A 244 21.81 -5.80 -26.94
CA THR A 244 20.89 -5.16 -27.89
C THR A 244 20.26 -6.13 -28.90
N PRO A 245 21.03 -6.95 -29.66
CA PRO A 245 20.44 -7.90 -30.60
C PRO A 245 19.68 -9.04 -29.91
N LYS A 246 20.11 -9.46 -28.71
CA LYS A 246 19.46 -10.53 -27.93
C LYS A 246 18.12 -10.08 -27.36
N HIS A 247 18.07 -8.87 -26.82
CA HIS A 247 16.85 -8.22 -26.38
C HIS A 247 15.83 -8.18 -27.53
N LYS A 248 16.25 -7.67 -28.69
CA LYS A 248 15.45 -7.63 -29.91
C LYS A 248 14.93 -9.02 -30.33
N ALA A 249 15.78 -10.04 -30.31
CA ALA A 249 15.39 -11.40 -30.67
C ALA A 249 14.34 -11.99 -29.71
N VAL A 250 14.44 -11.70 -28.40
CA VAL A 250 13.47 -12.16 -27.39
C VAL A 250 12.13 -11.46 -27.55
N VAL A 251 12.11 -10.13 -27.62
CA VAL A 251 10.85 -9.35 -27.72
C VAL A 251 10.09 -9.62 -29.02
N GLU A 252 10.78 -9.96 -30.11
CA GLU A 252 10.13 -10.39 -31.37
C GLU A 252 9.42 -11.74 -31.25
N LYS A 253 9.78 -12.57 -30.25
CA LYS A 253 9.22 -13.91 -30.02
C LYS A 253 8.10 -13.93 -28.97
N ILE A 254 7.95 -12.87 -28.18
CA ILE A 254 6.94 -12.78 -27.11
C ILE A 254 5.55 -12.50 -27.70
N PRO A 255 4.52 -13.35 -27.42
CA PRO A 255 3.15 -13.06 -27.81
C PRO A 255 2.53 -11.96 -26.93
N PRO A 256 1.68 -11.07 -27.48
CA PRO A 256 1.07 -9.97 -26.73
C PRO A 256 0.03 -10.41 -25.68
N THR A 257 -0.53 -11.61 -25.86
CA THR A 257 -1.57 -12.20 -25.01
C THR A 257 -1.27 -13.70 -24.83
N PRO A 258 -1.88 -14.38 -23.84
CA PRO A 258 -1.75 -15.83 -23.73
C PRO A 258 -2.16 -16.53 -25.04
N PRO A 259 -1.34 -17.47 -25.56
CA PRO A 259 -1.61 -18.13 -26.84
C PRO A 259 -2.75 -19.16 -26.78
N ALA A 260 -3.17 -19.57 -25.59
CA ALA A 260 -4.30 -20.45 -25.30
C ALA A 260 -4.97 -19.99 -23.98
N PRO A 261 -6.18 -20.46 -23.63
CA PRO A 261 -6.90 -20.01 -22.43
C PRO A 261 -6.33 -20.65 -21.15
N PHE A 262 -5.07 -20.32 -20.84
CA PHE A 262 -4.32 -20.86 -19.69
C PHE A 262 -4.84 -20.39 -18.33
N TYR A 263 -5.47 -19.22 -18.30
CA TYR A 263 -5.72 -18.49 -17.06
C TYR A 263 -7.20 -18.20 -16.86
N LYS A 264 -7.68 -18.29 -15.62
CA LYS A 264 -9.07 -18.03 -15.25
C LYS A 264 -9.22 -17.55 -13.81
N GLY A 265 -10.22 -16.72 -13.55
CA GLY A 265 -10.56 -16.25 -12.21
C GLY A 265 -9.53 -15.29 -11.59
N SER A 266 -9.74 -14.99 -10.32
CA SER A 266 -8.95 -14.03 -9.54
C SER A 266 -8.39 -14.71 -8.30
N GLY A 267 -7.16 -14.36 -7.90
CA GLY A 267 -6.54 -14.92 -6.69
C GLY A 267 -5.17 -14.34 -6.38
N TYR A 268 -4.59 -14.79 -5.27
CA TYR A 268 -3.26 -14.38 -4.82
C TYR A 268 -2.21 -15.42 -5.20
N THR A 269 -1.01 -14.94 -5.54
CA THR A 269 0.16 -15.78 -5.80
C THR A 269 1.24 -15.41 -4.80
N ILE A 270 1.77 -16.41 -4.07
CA ILE A 270 2.85 -16.22 -3.09
C ILE A 270 3.98 -17.20 -3.41
N VAL A 271 5.24 -16.79 -3.23
CA VAL A 271 6.38 -17.71 -3.32
C VAL A 271 6.66 -18.32 -1.96
N GLY A 272 6.64 -19.65 -1.87
CA GLY A 272 6.89 -20.43 -0.65
C GLY A 272 8.16 -21.28 -0.74
N GLY A 273 8.23 -22.30 0.14
CA GLY A 273 9.34 -23.27 0.20
C GLY A 273 10.31 -23.02 1.34
N GLY A 274 10.76 -24.10 1.99
CA GLY A 274 11.55 -24.02 3.22
C GLY A 274 10.86 -23.16 4.29
N ILE A 275 11.58 -22.19 4.88
CA ILE A 275 11.01 -21.26 5.87
C ILE A 275 9.92 -20.33 5.29
N TYR A 276 9.91 -20.10 3.97
CA TYR A 276 8.90 -19.26 3.32
C TYR A 276 7.52 -19.93 3.28
N SER A 277 7.44 -21.26 3.44
CA SER A 277 6.16 -21.97 3.66
C SER A 277 5.50 -21.54 4.98
N TRP A 278 6.31 -21.28 6.02
CA TRP A 278 5.80 -20.72 7.29
C TRP A 278 5.37 -19.27 7.15
N TYR A 279 6.16 -18.43 6.48
CA TYR A 279 5.80 -17.03 6.27
C TYR A 279 4.51 -16.89 5.46
N SER A 280 4.42 -17.60 4.33
CA SER A 280 3.21 -17.63 3.51
C SER A 280 1.98 -18.16 4.26
N PHE A 281 2.14 -19.15 5.15
CA PHE A 281 1.05 -19.59 6.03
C PHE A 281 0.50 -18.45 6.89
N LEU A 282 1.39 -17.69 7.56
CA LEU A 282 1.01 -16.56 8.38
C LEU A 282 0.36 -15.44 7.56
N ALA A 283 0.93 -15.10 6.40
CA ALA A 283 0.38 -14.10 5.49
C ALA A 283 -1.02 -14.49 4.97
N ILE A 284 -1.25 -15.77 4.63
CA ILE A 284 -2.56 -16.28 4.21
C ILE A 284 -3.55 -16.23 5.36
N LYS A 285 -3.15 -16.63 6.59
CA LYS A 285 -4.02 -16.48 7.76
C LYS A 285 -4.41 -15.02 7.97
N GLN A 286 -3.48 -14.10 7.80
CA GLN A 286 -3.76 -12.68 7.93
C GLN A 286 -4.72 -12.16 6.85
N LEU A 287 -4.58 -12.60 5.59
CA LEU A 287 -5.58 -12.34 4.55
C LEU A 287 -6.99 -12.80 4.97
N ARG A 288 -7.11 -13.98 5.59
CA ARG A 288 -8.39 -14.47 6.11
C ARG A 288 -8.89 -13.65 7.30
N ASN A 289 -8.00 -13.21 8.19
CA ASN A 289 -8.36 -12.37 9.34
C ASN A 289 -8.98 -11.03 8.89
N VAL A 290 -8.51 -10.45 7.80
CA VAL A 290 -9.08 -9.21 7.23
C VAL A 290 -10.24 -9.45 6.26
N GLY A 291 -10.72 -10.70 6.13
CA GLY A 291 -11.93 -11.04 5.38
C GLY A 291 -11.73 -11.31 3.89
N SER A 292 -10.50 -11.50 3.41
CA SER A 292 -10.26 -11.95 2.04
C SER A 292 -10.80 -13.37 1.84
N VAL A 293 -11.53 -13.59 0.75
CA VAL A 293 -12.12 -14.88 0.38
C VAL A 293 -11.50 -15.49 -0.88
N LEU A 294 -10.75 -14.69 -1.65
CA LEU A 294 -10.15 -15.16 -2.89
C LEU A 294 -9.11 -16.29 -2.66
N PRO A 295 -9.00 -17.23 -3.61
CA PRO A 295 -8.08 -18.35 -3.51
C PRO A 295 -6.61 -17.91 -3.57
N VAL A 296 -5.73 -18.69 -2.94
CA VAL A 296 -4.27 -18.46 -2.95
C VAL A 296 -3.54 -19.65 -3.57
N GLU A 297 -2.62 -19.38 -4.49
CA GLU A 297 -1.67 -20.36 -5.01
C GLU A 297 -0.26 -20.04 -4.49
N VAL A 298 0.32 -20.98 -3.74
CA VAL A 298 1.69 -20.87 -3.23
C VAL A 298 2.63 -21.61 -4.19
N LEU A 299 3.46 -20.87 -4.93
CA LEU A 299 4.50 -21.46 -5.78
C LEU A 299 5.64 -21.99 -4.92
N LEU A 300 5.91 -23.28 -5.04
CA LEU A 300 7.08 -23.94 -4.50
C LEU A 300 8.16 -24.07 -5.60
N PRO A 301 9.36 -23.47 -5.40
CA PRO A 301 10.42 -23.50 -6.40
C PRO A 301 10.91 -24.90 -6.74
N GLU A 302 11.11 -25.77 -5.74
CA GLU A 302 11.63 -27.11 -5.94
C GLU A 302 10.65 -28.19 -5.45
N GLU A 303 10.73 -29.40 -6.04
CA GLU A 303 9.92 -30.55 -5.62
C GLU A 303 10.15 -30.92 -4.15
N LYS A 304 11.38 -30.72 -3.64
CA LYS A 304 11.75 -30.98 -2.25
C LYS A 304 11.09 -30.02 -1.24
N ASP A 305 10.62 -28.87 -1.73
CA ASP A 305 9.93 -27.87 -0.90
C ASP A 305 8.46 -28.27 -0.65
N TYR A 306 7.96 -29.30 -1.36
CA TYR A 306 6.62 -29.83 -1.16
C TYR A 306 6.50 -30.56 0.17
N GLU A 307 5.72 -29.99 1.08
CA GLU A 307 5.41 -30.58 2.37
C GLU A 307 3.94 -31.02 2.40
N SER A 308 3.68 -32.33 2.43
CA SER A 308 2.30 -32.86 2.34
C SER A 308 1.38 -32.33 3.44
N TYR A 309 1.86 -32.17 4.68
CA TYR A 309 1.02 -31.60 5.75
C TYR A 309 0.64 -30.14 5.46
N TYR A 310 1.61 -29.31 5.07
CA TYR A 310 1.35 -27.92 4.72
C TYR A 310 0.45 -27.79 3.47
N CYS A 311 0.78 -28.48 2.38
CA CYS A 311 0.10 -28.37 1.09
C CYS A 311 -1.27 -29.08 1.03
N ASP A 312 -1.39 -30.26 1.63
CA ASP A 312 -2.59 -31.10 1.50
C ASP A 312 -3.53 -30.99 2.70
N THR A 313 -3.06 -30.44 3.84
CA THR A 313 -3.86 -30.34 5.08
C THR A 313 -4.07 -28.91 5.55
N LEU A 314 -3.03 -28.07 5.60
CA LEU A 314 -3.16 -26.70 6.13
C LEU A 314 -3.75 -25.74 5.11
N LEU A 315 -3.11 -25.60 3.95
CA LEU A 315 -3.53 -24.63 2.94
C LEU A 315 -4.98 -24.83 2.45
N PRO A 316 -5.48 -26.07 2.23
CA PRO A 316 -6.86 -26.25 1.78
C PRO A 316 -7.92 -25.70 2.74
N LYS A 317 -7.63 -25.70 4.06
CA LYS A 317 -8.52 -25.10 5.08
C LYS A 317 -8.62 -23.58 4.95
N LEU A 318 -7.64 -22.95 4.28
CA LEU A 318 -7.53 -21.51 4.08
C LEU A 318 -7.87 -21.11 2.63
N ASN A 319 -8.57 -21.95 1.86
CA ASN A 319 -8.82 -21.74 0.43
C ASN A 319 -7.50 -21.46 -0.34
N ALA A 320 -6.47 -22.24 -0.05
CA ALA A 320 -5.15 -22.13 -0.65
C ALA A 320 -4.65 -23.50 -1.11
N LYS A 321 -3.73 -23.51 -2.07
CA LYS A 321 -3.04 -24.73 -2.52
C LYS A 321 -1.58 -24.45 -2.90
N CYS A 322 -0.74 -25.47 -2.82
CA CYS A 322 0.60 -25.42 -3.40
C CYS A 322 0.55 -25.69 -4.91
N ILE A 323 1.39 -24.99 -5.68
CA ILE A 323 1.75 -25.34 -7.05
C ILE A 323 3.28 -25.49 -7.12
N VAL A 324 3.78 -26.49 -7.84
CA VAL A 324 5.24 -26.76 -7.89
C VAL A 324 5.77 -26.37 -9.26
N MET A 325 6.85 -25.58 -9.28
CA MET A 325 7.39 -25.00 -10.50
C MET A 325 7.73 -26.05 -11.58
N SER A 326 8.37 -27.16 -11.19
CA SER A 326 8.71 -28.29 -12.07
C SER A 326 7.49 -29.00 -12.67
N ARG A 327 6.36 -29.03 -11.95
CA ARG A 327 5.11 -29.63 -12.42
C ARG A 327 4.41 -28.71 -13.41
N VAL A 328 4.37 -27.41 -13.12
CA VAL A 328 3.71 -26.39 -13.95
C VAL A 328 4.45 -26.17 -15.27
N PHE A 329 5.77 -25.95 -15.24
CA PHE A 329 6.56 -25.68 -16.46
C PHE A 329 7.11 -26.94 -17.13
N GLY A 330 7.08 -28.09 -16.46
CA GLY A 330 7.76 -29.31 -16.91
C GLY A 330 9.20 -29.38 -16.40
N LYS A 331 9.59 -30.55 -15.90
CA LYS A 331 10.88 -30.76 -15.22
C LYS A 331 12.10 -30.40 -16.09
N GLU A 332 12.10 -30.84 -17.35
CA GLU A 332 13.19 -30.58 -18.31
C GLU A 332 13.37 -29.08 -18.60
N ASN A 333 12.28 -28.33 -18.58
CA ASN A 333 12.28 -26.90 -18.80
C ASN A 333 12.95 -26.17 -17.62
N VAL A 334 12.65 -26.57 -16.38
CA VAL A 334 13.15 -25.91 -15.16
C VAL A 334 14.62 -26.28 -14.85
N GLU A 335 15.03 -27.53 -15.04
CA GLU A 335 16.40 -27.99 -14.75
C GLU A 335 17.49 -27.22 -15.54
N GLY A 336 17.13 -26.67 -16.70
CA GLY A 336 18.03 -25.84 -17.51
C GLY A 336 18.23 -24.40 -17.02
N PHE A 337 17.48 -23.94 -16.01
CA PHE A 337 17.58 -22.58 -15.47
C PHE A 337 17.95 -22.60 -13.99
N LYS A 338 19.12 -22.04 -13.68
CA LYS A 338 19.47 -21.72 -12.30
C LYS A 338 18.81 -20.38 -11.94
N LEU A 339 17.59 -20.44 -11.43
CA LEU A 339 16.91 -19.30 -10.82
C LEU A 339 17.15 -19.33 -9.32
N GLY A 340 17.27 -18.16 -8.70
CA GLY A 340 17.47 -18.02 -7.27
C GLY A 340 16.75 -16.80 -6.70
N GLY A 341 16.30 -16.93 -5.45
CA GLY A 341 15.73 -15.83 -4.67
C GLY A 341 14.55 -15.16 -5.36
N TYR A 342 14.61 -13.84 -5.49
CA TYR A 342 13.49 -13.02 -6.00
C TYR A 342 13.18 -13.22 -7.49
N GLN A 343 14.06 -13.89 -8.26
CA GLN A 343 13.80 -14.23 -9.67
C GLN A 343 12.56 -15.12 -9.86
N PHE A 344 12.07 -15.78 -8.80
CA PHE A 344 10.89 -16.62 -8.85
C PHE A 344 9.58 -15.84 -8.99
N LYS A 345 9.53 -14.53 -8.69
CA LYS A 345 8.28 -13.74 -8.69
C LYS A 345 7.61 -13.69 -10.06
N SER A 346 8.38 -13.43 -11.13
CA SER A 346 7.84 -13.44 -12.50
C SER A 346 7.38 -14.84 -12.94
N PHE A 347 8.10 -15.89 -12.52
CA PHE A 347 7.71 -17.27 -12.79
C PHE A 347 6.49 -17.70 -11.97
N ALA A 348 6.31 -17.21 -10.75
CA ALA A 348 5.13 -17.45 -9.93
C ALA A 348 3.89 -16.85 -10.57
N LEU A 349 3.99 -15.60 -11.04
CA LEU A 349 2.93 -14.97 -11.82
C LEU A 349 2.59 -15.78 -13.07
N LEU A 350 3.58 -16.24 -13.85
CA LEU A 350 3.32 -17.04 -15.05
C LEU A 350 2.74 -18.43 -14.74
N ALA A 351 3.14 -19.04 -13.61
CA ALA A 351 2.73 -20.37 -13.18
C ALA A 351 1.33 -20.41 -12.55
N SER A 352 0.87 -19.31 -11.94
CA SER A 352 -0.44 -19.31 -11.30
C SER A 352 -1.56 -19.43 -12.33
N SER A 353 -2.64 -20.13 -11.96
CA SER A 353 -3.78 -20.37 -12.85
C SER A 353 -4.72 -19.17 -12.98
N PHE A 354 -4.51 -18.11 -12.19
CA PHE A 354 -5.38 -16.94 -12.16
C PHE A 354 -5.19 -16.03 -13.37
N GLU A 355 -6.29 -15.51 -13.91
CA GLU A 355 -6.30 -14.48 -14.95
C GLU A 355 -5.93 -13.11 -14.36
N ASN A 356 -6.55 -12.77 -13.22
CA ASN A 356 -6.18 -11.62 -12.41
C ASN A 356 -5.44 -12.12 -11.17
N THR A 357 -4.16 -11.81 -11.04
CA THR A 357 -3.33 -12.32 -9.95
C THR A 357 -2.70 -11.19 -9.15
N PHE A 358 -2.80 -11.29 -7.83
CA PHE A 358 -2.08 -10.44 -6.90
C PHE A 358 -0.85 -11.20 -6.40
N LEU A 359 0.34 -10.83 -6.85
CA LEU A 359 1.60 -11.27 -6.24
C LEU A 359 1.72 -10.60 -4.88
N MET A 360 1.90 -11.40 -3.84
CA MET A 360 2.12 -10.94 -2.48
C MET A 360 3.34 -11.65 -1.91
N ASP A 361 4.27 -10.90 -1.33
CA ASP A 361 5.42 -11.45 -0.65
C ASP A 361 4.99 -12.25 0.59
N SER A 362 5.73 -13.32 0.89
CA SER A 362 5.37 -14.23 1.99
C SER A 362 5.44 -13.57 3.37
N ASP A 363 6.12 -12.43 3.48
CA ASP A 363 6.29 -11.62 4.68
C ASP A 363 5.50 -10.30 4.61
N SER A 364 4.52 -10.20 3.71
CA SER A 364 3.58 -9.09 3.63
C SER A 364 2.23 -9.46 4.24
N PHE A 365 1.76 -8.62 5.16
CA PHE A 365 0.59 -8.85 6.00
C PHE A 365 -0.51 -7.85 5.68
N ALA A 366 -1.61 -8.32 5.10
CA ALA A 366 -2.77 -7.48 4.82
C ALA A 366 -3.41 -6.98 6.13
N VAL A 367 -3.54 -5.68 6.27
CA VAL A 367 -4.22 -5.02 7.41
C VAL A 367 -5.60 -4.48 7.02
N LYS A 368 -5.90 -4.46 5.71
CA LYS A 368 -7.21 -4.19 5.12
C LYS A 368 -7.48 -5.23 4.02
N ASN A 369 -8.75 -5.50 3.72
CA ASN A 369 -9.12 -6.50 2.70
C ASN A 369 -8.73 -6.01 1.28
N PRO A 370 -7.85 -6.69 0.53
CA PRO A 370 -7.46 -6.27 -0.81
C PRO A 370 -8.43 -6.74 -1.90
N ASP A 371 -9.36 -7.66 -1.60
CA ASP A 371 -10.27 -8.26 -2.60
C ASP A 371 -11.06 -7.23 -3.43
N PRO A 372 -11.55 -6.09 -2.89
CA PRO A 372 -12.26 -5.08 -3.67
C PRO A 372 -11.46 -4.49 -4.84
N ILE A 373 -10.11 -4.52 -4.78
CA ILE A 373 -9.25 -3.96 -5.83
C ILE A 373 -9.48 -4.70 -7.16
N PHE A 374 -9.74 -6.01 -7.13
CA PHE A 374 -9.91 -6.85 -8.32
C PHE A 374 -11.11 -6.46 -9.20
N GLU A 375 -12.14 -5.85 -8.60
CA GLU A 375 -13.35 -5.43 -9.31
C GLU A 375 -13.40 -3.91 -9.54
N SER A 376 -12.40 -3.18 -9.05
CA SER A 376 -12.35 -1.72 -9.12
C SER A 376 -12.22 -1.18 -10.56
N THR A 377 -12.76 0.02 -10.81
CA THR A 377 -12.57 0.74 -12.07
C THR A 377 -11.09 1.06 -12.32
N LEU A 378 -10.32 1.34 -11.26
CA LEU A 378 -8.87 1.48 -11.30
C LEU A 378 -8.22 0.25 -11.98
N TYR A 379 -8.47 -0.95 -11.45
CA TYR A 379 -7.86 -2.14 -12.01
C TYR A 379 -8.42 -2.49 -13.41
N GLN A 380 -9.68 -2.20 -13.68
CA GLN A 380 -10.26 -2.37 -15.01
C GLN A 380 -9.55 -1.51 -16.07
N ASN A 381 -9.24 -0.25 -15.74
CA ASN A 381 -8.60 0.72 -16.63
C ASN A 381 -7.12 0.40 -16.88
N PHE A 382 -6.38 0.05 -15.84
CA PHE A 382 -4.93 -0.12 -15.94
C PHE A 382 -4.50 -1.56 -16.14
N GLY A 383 -5.20 -2.55 -15.57
CA GLY A 383 -4.84 -3.97 -15.66
C GLY A 383 -3.52 -4.36 -14.97
N MET A 384 -2.77 -3.41 -14.43
CA MET A 384 -1.60 -3.61 -13.58
C MET A 384 -1.53 -2.51 -12.52
N ILE A 385 -1.34 -2.88 -11.24
CA ILE A 385 -1.17 -1.96 -10.11
C ILE A 385 0.12 -2.33 -9.36
N THR A 386 0.98 -1.35 -9.13
CA THR A 386 2.30 -1.49 -8.48
C THR A 386 2.42 -0.53 -7.30
N TRP A 387 3.08 -0.95 -6.22
CA TRP A 387 3.38 -0.08 -5.10
C TRP A 387 4.74 0.61 -5.31
N PRO A 388 4.90 1.90 -4.93
CA PRO A 388 6.18 2.57 -4.94
C PRO A 388 7.10 2.04 -3.83
N ASP A 389 8.40 2.10 -4.07
CA ASP A 389 9.44 1.94 -3.05
C ASP A 389 9.91 3.34 -2.59
N PHE A 390 10.75 3.42 -1.56
CA PHE A 390 11.29 4.66 -1.00
C PHE A 390 12.19 5.43 -1.97
N TRP A 391 12.72 4.77 -3.01
CA TRP A 391 13.86 5.27 -3.76
C TRP A 391 13.47 5.93 -5.10
N ARG A 392 14.28 6.91 -5.49
CA ARG A 392 14.32 7.54 -6.81
C ARG A 392 14.94 6.57 -7.82
N ARG A 393 14.48 6.62 -9.07
CA ARG A 393 14.91 5.70 -10.13
C ARG A 393 16.27 6.10 -10.67
N THR A 394 17.09 5.08 -10.84
CA THR A 394 18.46 5.17 -11.35
C THR A 394 18.64 4.32 -12.61
N THR A 395 17.57 4.03 -13.36
CA THR A 395 17.67 3.29 -14.63
C THR A 395 18.62 3.98 -15.59
N ALA A 396 19.65 3.25 -16.03
CA ALA A 396 20.75 3.78 -16.82
C ALA A 396 20.31 4.15 -18.25
N PRO A 397 20.90 5.20 -18.87
CA PRO A 397 20.73 5.46 -20.29
C PRO A 397 21.06 4.25 -21.19
N ALA A 398 21.95 3.37 -20.74
CA ALA A 398 22.29 2.13 -21.41
C ALA A 398 21.10 1.16 -21.55
N TYR A 399 20.16 1.13 -20.60
CA TYR A 399 18.96 0.30 -20.69
C TYR A 399 18.14 0.67 -21.93
N TYR A 400 17.88 1.97 -22.11
CA TYR A 400 17.09 2.47 -23.22
C TYR A 400 17.78 2.21 -24.57
N LYS A 401 19.12 2.25 -24.63
CA LYS A 401 19.89 1.81 -25.81
C LYS A 401 19.67 0.33 -26.12
N VAL A 402 19.83 -0.54 -25.13
CA VAL A 402 19.62 -2.00 -25.25
C VAL A 402 18.19 -2.32 -25.69
N ALA A 403 17.21 -1.65 -25.10
CA ALA A 403 15.79 -1.83 -25.40
C ALA A 403 15.35 -1.14 -26.71
N GLY A 404 16.23 -0.38 -27.39
CA GLY A 404 15.89 0.37 -28.59
C GLY A 404 14.86 1.49 -28.37
N ILE A 405 14.76 2.02 -27.15
CA ILE A 405 13.86 3.12 -26.77
C ILE A 405 14.60 4.45 -26.97
N GLN A 406 14.01 5.34 -27.75
CA GLN A 406 14.57 6.68 -27.97
C GLN A 406 14.12 7.64 -26.87
N ILE A 407 15.09 8.35 -26.30
CA ILE A 407 14.86 9.35 -25.26
C ILE A 407 14.91 10.75 -25.85
N GLY A 408 13.81 11.50 -25.71
CA GLY A 408 13.71 12.89 -26.16
C GLY A 408 14.43 13.86 -25.23
N ASP A 409 14.69 15.07 -25.71
CA ASP A 409 15.27 16.19 -24.94
C ASP A 409 14.24 16.91 -24.05
N LYS A 410 12.95 16.88 -24.43
CA LYS A 410 11.89 17.59 -23.71
C LYS A 410 11.41 16.86 -22.45
N PRO A 411 11.32 17.54 -21.29
CA PRO A 411 10.59 17.04 -20.13
C PRO A 411 9.10 16.95 -20.44
N ILE A 412 8.45 15.98 -19.80
CA ILE A 412 7.05 15.62 -20.07
C ILE A 412 6.20 15.54 -18.80
N ARG A 413 6.86 15.61 -17.65
CA ARG A 413 6.34 15.38 -16.31
C ARG A 413 7.32 15.92 -15.29
N ARG A 414 6.94 15.87 -14.01
CA ARG A 414 7.85 15.98 -12.87
C ARG A 414 7.68 14.76 -11.97
N MET A 415 8.64 13.86 -11.94
CA MET A 415 8.58 12.58 -11.22
C MET A 415 7.36 11.73 -11.64
N ASN A 416 6.34 11.63 -10.79
CA ASN A 416 5.05 10.99 -11.07
C ASN A 416 3.92 12.00 -11.39
N ASP A 417 4.18 13.30 -11.42
CA ASP A 417 3.21 14.30 -11.91
C ASP A 417 3.12 14.25 -13.44
N MET A 418 2.09 13.57 -13.94
CA MET A 418 1.83 13.39 -15.36
C MET A 418 0.89 14.45 -15.96
N PHE A 419 0.41 15.41 -15.15
CA PHE A 419 -0.75 16.24 -15.49
C PHE A 419 -0.43 17.73 -15.55
N THR A 420 0.58 18.19 -14.82
CA THR A 420 0.99 19.60 -14.81
C THR A 420 1.90 19.93 -16.00
N ASP A 421 1.70 21.10 -16.62
CA ASP A 421 2.53 21.56 -17.74
C ASP A 421 4.01 21.75 -17.32
N PRO A 422 4.97 21.09 -18.02
CA PRO A 422 6.39 21.21 -17.69
C PRO A 422 6.99 22.61 -17.72
N SER A 423 6.36 23.55 -18.44
CA SER A 423 6.79 24.96 -18.46
C SER A 423 6.66 25.64 -17.09
N LEU A 424 5.93 25.06 -16.15
CA LEU A 424 5.79 25.57 -14.78
C LEU A 424 6.96 25.20 -13.86
N PHE A 425 7.79 24.23 -14.25
CA PHE A 425 8.91 23.75 -13.43
C PHE A 425 10.22 23.52 -14.21
N TYR A 426 10.23 23.75 -15.52
CA TYR A 426 11.44 23.87 -16.34
C TYR A 426 11.39 25.13 -17.19
N ASN A 427 12.44 25.94 -17.11
CA ASN A 427 12.55 27.16 -17.89
C ASN A 427 13.33 26.95 -19.21
N SER A 428 13.19 27.91 -20.13
CA SER A 428 13.80 27.81 -21.47
C SER A 428 15.33 27.75 -21.49
N GLU A 429 16.01 28.20 -20.42
CA GLU A 429 17.48 28.12 -20.32
C GLU A 429 17.93 26.72 -19.91
N GLU A 430 17.24 26.12 -18.93
CA GLU A 430 17.47 24.73 -18.52
C GLU A 430 17.28 23.76 -19.69
N LEU A 431 16.28 24.01 -20.54
CA LEU A 431 16.02 23.18 -21.73
C LEU A 431 17.14 23.23 -22.78
N LYS A 432 18.02 24.25 -22.77
CA LYS A 432 19.20 24.28 -23.66
C LYS A 432 20.28 23.29 -23.23
N ASP A 433 20.35 23.01 -21.92
CA ASP A 433 21.28 22.06 -21.31
C ASP A 433 20.51 20.96 -20.57
N TYR A 434 19.61 20.30 -21.30
CA TYR A 434 18.71 19.30 -20.73
C TYR A 434 19.42 18.08 -20.14
N LYS A 435 20.70 17.85 -20.48
CA LYS A 435 21.46 16.72 -19.94
C LYS A 435 21.90 16.92 -18.50
N SER A 436 22.22 18.16 -18.14
CA SER A 436 22.68 18.51 -16.80
C SER A 436 21.62 19.23 -15.95
N LYS A 437 20.58 19.81 -16.58
CA LYS A 437 19.56 20.64 -15.91
C LYS A 437 18.16 20.05 -15.84
N VAL A 438 17.89 18.96 -16.55
CA VAL A 438 16.59 18.29 -16.52
C VAL A 438 16.78 16.90 -15.91
N ALA A 439 15.85 16.51 -15.03
CA ALA A 439 15.84 15.17 -14.45
C ALA A 439 15.68 14.15 -15.58
N TYR A 440 16.50 13.11 -15.60
CA TYR A 440 16.51 12.18 -16.72
C TYR A 440 15.16 11.46 -16.88
N HIS A 441 14.56 11.05 -15.77
CA HIS A 441 13.28 10.35 -15.76
C HIS A 441 12.06 11.27 -15.94
N ASP A 442 12.26 12.58 -16.11
CA ASP A 442 11.21 13.51 -16.55
C ASP A 442 11.11 13.60 -18.08
N ARG A 443 12.11 13.11 -18.80
CA ARG A 443 12.21 13.26 -20.26
C ARG A 443 11.34 12.28 -21.04
N ALA A 444 11.02 12.65 -22.27
CA ALA A 444 10.18 11.82 -23.13
C ALA A 444 10.82 10.45 -23.38
N GLY A 445 10.07 9.37 -23.18
CA GLY A 445 10.52 8.00 -23.44
C GLY A 445 11.17 7.29 -22.25
N THR A 446 11.47 7.98 -21.14
CA THR A 446 11.95 7.33 -19.91
C THR A 446 10.79 6.79 -19.07
N ILE A 447 11.10 5.92 -18.11
CA ILE A 447 10.18 5.44 -17.08
C ILE A 447 10.03 6.54 -16.00
N PRO A 448 8.84 6.79 -15.41
CA PRO A 448 8.65 7.76 -14.32
C PRO A 448 9.54 7.53 -13.11
N ASP A 449 9.83 8.59 -12.36
CA ASP A 449 11.00 8.60 -11.46
C ASP A 449 10.90 7.70 -10.22
N TRP A 450 9.73 7.48 -9.60
CA TRP A 450 9.69 6.62 -8.41
C TRP A 450 9.92 5.15 -8.77
N THR A 451 10.76 4.47 -7.98
CA THR A 451 10.97 3.01 -8.09
C THR A 451 9.75 2.25 -7.59
N SER A 452 9.61 0.98 -7.98
CA SER A 452 8.52 0.11 -7.55
C SER A 452 8.99 -0.90 -6.52
N GLU A 453 8.13 -1.29 -5.59
CA GLU A 453 8.30 -2.47 -4.75
C GLU A 453 7.53 -3.64 -5.38
N SER A 454 8.16 -4.81 -5.42
CA SER A 454 7.59 -6.04 -6.01
C SER A 454 7.07 -7.02 -4.97
N GLY A 455 7.07 -6.65 -3.69
CA GLY A 455 6.31 -7.37 -2.68
C GLY A 455 4.84 -7.48 -3.05
N GLU A 456 4.29 -6.48 -3.74
CA GLU A 456 2.88 -6.35 -4.05
C GLU A 456 2.71 -5.93 -5.52
N LEU A 457 2.04 -6.77 -6.30
CA LEU A 457 1.76 -6.50 -7.71
C LEU A 457 0.46 -7.17 -8.12
N LEU A 458 -0.54 -6.38 -8.50
CA LEU A 458 -1.77 -6.90 -9.11
C LEU A 458 -1.69 -6.78 -10.62
N VAL A 459 -1.92 -7.87 -11.36
CA VAL A 459 -1.76 -7.90 -12.82
C VAL A 459 -2.79 -8.79 -13.52
N ARG A 460 -3.32 -8.32 -14.65
CA ARG A 460 -4.25 -9.03 -15.54
C ARG A 460 -3.48 -9.65 -16.71
N LYS A 461 -3.44 -10.97 -16.77
CA LYS A 461 -2.63 -11.71 -17.74
C LYS A 461 -3.13 -11.55 -19.17
N SER A 462 -4.43 -11.49 -19.43
CA SER A 462 -4.92 -11.28 -20.81
C SER A 462 -4.41 -10.00 -21.46
N THR A 463 -4.10 -8.96 -20.66
CA THR A 463 -3.57 -7.67 -21.12
C THR A 463 -2.05 -7.50 -20.95
N HIS A 464 -1.44 -8.18 -19.98
CA HIS A 464 -0.04 -7.99 -19.57
C HIS A 464 0.82 -9.25 -19.69
N PHE A 465 0.40 -10.26 -20.46
CA PHE A 465 1.18 -11.50 -20.61
C PHE A 465 2.59 -11.26 -21.17
N ASP A 466 2.70 -10.37 -22.16
CA ASP A 466 3.97 -9.93 -22.74
C ASP A 466 4.88 -9.26 -21.72
N VAL A 467 4.31 -8.45 -20.82
CA VAL A 467 5.03 -7.82 -19.69
C VAL A 467 5.61 -8.88 -18.76
N LEU A 468 4.84 -9.92 -18.40
CA LEU A 468 5.31 -10.99 -17.53
C LEU A 468 6.44 -11.81 -18.17
N LEU A 469 6.33 -12.12 -19.46
CA LEU A 469 7.38 -12.84 -20.19
C LEU A 469 8.66 -12.01 -20.32
N LEU A 470 8.55 -10.72 -20.62
CA LEU A 470 9.72 -9.84 -20.72
C LEU A 470 10.37 -9.59 -19.34
N SER A 471 9.57 -9.43 -18.29
CA SER A 471 10.09 -9.40 -16.91
C SER A 471 10.82 -10.70 -16.55
N ALA A 472 10.29 -11.87 -16.94
CA ALA A 472 10.98 -13.14 -16.73
C ALA A 472 12.33 -13.23 -17.48
N TYR A 473 12.41 -12.69 -18.69
CA TYR A 473 13.69 -12.56 -19.40
C TYR A 473 14.67 -11.63 -18.66
N TYR A 474 14.21 -10.44 -18.26
CA TYR A 474 15.03 -9.51 -17.49
C TYR A 474 15.53 -10.13 -16.19
N ASN A 475 14.69 -10.90 -15.49
CA ASN A 475 15.10 -11.59 -14.27
C ASN A 475 16.05 -12.75 -14.53
N THR A 476 15.96 -13.45 -15.67
CA THR A 476 16.85 -14.57 -16.02
C THR A 476 18.31 -14.14 -16.14
N ASP A 477 18.58 -13.00 -16.80
CA ASP A 477 19.91 -12.37 -16.87
C ASP A 477 20.01 -11.12 -15.99
N GLY A 478 19.23 -11.11 -14.91
CA GLY A 478 19.10 -9.97 -14.03
C GLY A 478 20.38 -9.64 -13.28
N PRO A 479 20.89 -10.55 -12.41
CA PRO A 479 21.94 -10.23 -11.43
C PRO A 479 23.20 -9.58 -12.03
N GLN A 480 23.52 -9.93 -13.27
CA GLN A 480 24.72 -9.47 -13.98
C GLN A 480 24.42 -8.62 -15.22
N GLY A 481 23.14 -8.43 -15.56
CA GLY A 481 22.71 -7.81 -16.81
C GLY A 481 21.65 -6.74 -16.57
N TYR A 482 20.38 -7.15 -16.48
CA TYR A 482 19.27 -6.20 -16.42
C TYR A 482 19.10 -5.49 -15.06
N HIS A 483 19.43 -6.14 -13.93
CA HIS A 483 19.34 -5.48 -12.62
C HIS A 483 20.28 -4.26 -12.50
N PRO A 484 21.58 -4.34 -12.84
CA PRO A 484 22.43 -3.15 -12.83
C PRO A 484 22.00 -2.11 -13.88
N LEU A 485 21.46 -2.52 -15.04
CA LEU A 485 20.89 -1.58 -16.02
C LEU A 485 19.70 -0.79 -15.46
N LEU A 486 18.84 -1.43 -14.67
CA LEU A 486 17.61 -0.85 -14.15
C LEU A 486 17.81 -0.08 -12.85
N SER A 487 18.79 -0.46 -12.02
CA SER A 487 18.97 0.08 -10.67
C SER A 487 20.35 0.69 -10.41
N GLN A 488 21.42 0.36 -11.14
CA GLN A 488 22.77 0.90 -10.93
C GLN A 488 23.26 0.89 -9.47
N GLY A 489 22.92 -0.12 -8.67
CA GLY A 489 23.23 -0.15 -7.23
C GLY A 489 22.22 0.58 -6.33
N GLY A 490 21.08 1.02 -6.85
CA GLY A 490 19.97 1.51 -6.05
C GLY A 490 19.55 0.49 -4.98
N ALA A 491 19.19 0.96 -3.80
CA ALA A 491 18.74 0.08 -2.71
C ALA A 491 17.59 -0.82 -3.17
N GLY A 492 17.65 -2.10 -2.79
CA GLY A 492 16.71 -3.12 -3.27
C GLY A 492 16.93 -3.55 -4.72
N GLU A 493 18.13 -3.39 -5.30
CA GLU A 493 18.43 -3.88 -6.66
C GLU A 493 18.04 -5.36 -6.83
N GLY A 494 17.19 -5.62 -7.83
CA GLY A 494 16.61 -6.93 -8.08
C GLY A 494 15.49 -6.86 -9.12
N ASP A 495 14.48 -7.72 -8.94
CA ASP A 495 13.35 -7.86 -9.87
C ASP A 495 12.35 -6.71 -9.86
N LYS A 496 12.35 -5.89 -8.80
CA LYS A 496 11.33 -4.87 -8.56
C LYS A 496 11.09 -3.89 -9.71
N GLU A 497 12.14 -3.56 -10.46
CA GLU A 497 12.07 -2.64 -11.60
C GLU A 497 11.69 -3.32 -12.92
N THR A 498 11.73 -4.66 -12.97
CA THR A 498 11.58 -5.40 -14.23
C THR A 498 10.17 -5.38 -14.79
N PHE A 499 9.15 -5.38 -13.92
CA PHE A 499 7.74 -5.35 -14.32
C PHE A 499 7.37 -4.01 -14.95
N VAL A 500 7.73 -2.91 -14.29
CA VAL A 500 7.50 -1.54 -14.81
C VAL A 500 8.31 -1.30 -16.08
N ALA A 501 9.57 -1.75 -16.14
CA ALA A 501 10.39 -1.63 -17.34
C ALA A 501 9.80 -2.38 -18.55
N ALA A 502 9.23 -3.58 -18.33
CA ALA A 502 8.57 -4.36 -19.35
C ALA A 502 7.22 -3.74 -19.79
N ALA A 503 6.42 -3.24 -18.86
CA ALA A 503 5.17 -2.52 -19.17
C ALA A 503 5.45 -1.25 -19.99
N HIS A 504 6.49 -0.49 -19.60
CA HIS A 504 6.94 0.68 -20.34
C HIS A 504 7.41 0.33 -21.76
N TYR A 505 8.18 -0.74 -21.94
CA TYR A 505 8.63 -1.21 -23.25
C TYR A 505 7.47 -1.48 -24.21
N TYR A 506 6.45 -2.22 -23.75
CA TYR A 506 5.26 -2.52 -24.55
C TYR A 506 4.24 -1.37 -24.60
N GLY A 507 4.45 -0.30 -23.82
CA GLY A 507 3.53 0.83 -23.69
C GLY A 507 2.18 0.42 -23.09
N LYS A 508 2.20 -0.55 -22.18
CA LYS A 508 1.03 -1.07 -21.46
C LYS A 508 0.69 -0.15 -20.28
N PRO A 509 -0.61 0.10 -20.02
CA PRO A 509 -1.01 0.93 -18.90
C PRO A 509 -0.68 0.23 -17.58
N TYR A 510 -0.30 1.01 -16.57
CA TYR A 510 -0.18 0.54 -15.19
C TYR A 510 -0.39 1.72 -14.24
N TYR A 511 -0.89 1.42 -13.04
CA TYR A 511 -1.04 2.39 -11.98
C TYR A 511 0.03 2.15 -10.91
N GLN A 512 0.91 3.13 -10.72
CA GLN A 512 1.78 3.17 -9.55
C GLN A 512 1.18 4.16 -8.55
N LEU A 513 1.03 3.74 -7.28
CA LEU A 513 0.46 4.61 -6.26
C LEU A 513 1.30 5.88 -6.08
N TYR A 514 0.63 6.97 -5.73
CA TYR A 514 1.27 8.26 -5.44
C TYR A 514 1.72 8.35 -3.98
N LYS A 515 1.01 7.70 -3.06
CA LYS A 515 1.40 7.52 -1.67
C LYS A 515 2.63 6.62 -1.60
N ALA A 516 3.79 7.24 -1.42
CA ALA A 516 5.01 6.51 -1.08
C ALA A 516 4.88 5.80 0.28
N PRO A 517 5.61 4.68 0.47
CA PRO A 517 5.55 3.90 1.69
C PRO A 517 6.09 4.67 2.89
N ASP A 518 5.73 4.20 4.09
CA ASP A 518 6.28 4.68 5.36
C ASP A 518 7.02 3.54 6.09
N ARG A 519 7.88 3.89 7.04
CA ARG A 519 8.64 2.92 7.85
C ARG A 519 8.02 2.83 9.24
N LEU A 520 7.91 1.62 9.77
CA LEU A 520 7.27 1.34 11.05
C LEU A 520 8.05 0.30 11.84
N GLY A 521 8.02 0.47 13.17
CA GLY A 521 8.64 -0.44 14.13
C GLY A 521 10.16 -0.41 14.08
N GLU A 522 10.80 -0.78 15.18
CA GLU A 522 12.26 -0.87 15.23
C GLU A 522 12.70 -2.04 16.12
N TYR A 523 13.91 -2.54 15.89
CA TYR A 523 14.58 -3.44 16.83
C TYR A 523 16.10 -3.23 16.85
N TYR A 524 16.74 -3.63 17.94
CA TYR A 524 18.19 -3.55 18.05
C TYR A 524 18.87 -4.69 17.28
N LYS A 525 19.45 -4.37 16.13
CA LYS A 525 20.16 -5.34 15.30
C LYS A 525 21.61 -5.48 15.78
N LYS A 526 21.84 -6.48 16.64
CA LYS A 526 23.16 -6.78 17.25
C LYS A 526 24.31 -6.84 16.24
N SER A 527 24.07 -7.40 15.05
CA SER A 527 25.09 -7.51 14.00
C SER A 527 25.56 -6.17 13.43
N LEU A 528 24.73 -5.12 13.53
CA LEU A 528 25.05 -3.77 13.06
C LEU A 528 25.29 -2.78 14.20
N GLY A 529 24.99 -3.16 15.44
CA GLY A 529 25.13 -2.30 16.62
C GLY A 529 24.24 -1.05 16.59
N LYS A 530 23.06 -1.14 15.95
CA LYS A 530 22.11 -0.03 15.82
C LYS A 530 20.66 -0.50 15.76
N MET A 531 19.72 0.41 16.02
CA MET A 531 18.30 0.23 15.70
C MET A 531 18.12 0.17 14.18
N ALA A 532 17.21 -0.68 13.74
CA ALA A 532 16.78 -0.81 12.35
C ALA A 532 15.26 -0.89 12.30
N ASP A 533 14.66 -0.26 11.28
CA ASP A 533 13.24 -0.37 11.01
C ASP A 533 12.85 -1.81 10.66
N THR A 534 11.59 -2.18 10.91
CA THR A 534 11.14 -3.56 10.71
C THR A 534 10.14 -3.74 9.59
N THR A 535 9.32 -2.72 9.35
CA THR A 535 8.09 -2.83 8.59
C THR A 535 7.98 -1.68 7.60
N ILE A 536 7.60 -2.02 6.38
CA ILE A 536 7.24 -1.06 5.35
C ILE A 536 5.72 -1.01 5.29
N ILE A 537 5.12 0.17 5.52
CA ILE A 537 3.69 0.39 5.36
C ILE A 537 3.40 0.70 3.91
N GLN A 538 2.46 -0.04 3.33
CA GLN A 538 1.98 0.14 1.97
C GLN A 538 0.47 0.33 1.94
N TYR A 539 0.01 1.17 1.03
CA TYR A 539 -1.28 1.86 1.18
C TYR A 539 -2.36 1.36 0.22
N ASP A 540 -3.61 1.73 0.52
CA ASP A 540 -4.78 1.38 -0.29
C ASP A 540 -4.77 2.11 -1.66
N PRO A 541 -4.71 1.38 -2.80
CA PRO A 541 -4.67 1.99 -4.12
C PRO A 541 -5.98 2.65 -4.52
N LEU A 542 -7.11 2.26 -3.94
CA LEU A 542 -8.41 2.84 -4.27
C LEU A 542 -8.51 4.24 -3.69
N MET A 543 -8.15 4.41 -2.42
CA MET A 543 -8.10 5.73 -1.78
C MET A 543 -7.04 6.63 -2.43
N ASP A 544 -5.86 6.08 -2.71
CA ASP A 544 -4.78 6.78 -3.42
C ASP A 544 -5.25 7.34 -4.77
N TYR A 545 -6.03 6.56 -5.53
CA TYR A 545 -6.58 6.96 -6.82
C TYR A 545 -7.70 7.99 -6.71
N GLU A 546 -8.56 7.92 -5.68
CA GLU A 546 -9.54 8.98 -5.41
C GLU A 546 -8.87 10.32 -5.10
N ILE A 547 -7.81 10.31 -4.29
CA ILE A 547 -7.02 11.51 -4.01
C ILE A 547 -6.40 12.04 -5.30
N LEU A 548 -5.85 11.18 -6.17
CA LEU A 548 -5.30 11.61 -7.45
C LEU A 548 -6.32 12.38 -8.30
N LYS A 549 -7.52 11.82 -8.46
CA LYS A 549 -8.60 12.45 -9.23
C LYS A 549 -8.94 13.83 -8.69
N ASN A 550 -9.09 13.96 -7.37
CA ASN A 550 -9.38 15.23 -6.71
C ASN A 550 -8.20 16.21 -6.80
N ASN A 551 -6.97 15.70 -6.70
CA ASN A 551 -5.76 16.49 -6.77
C ASN A 551 -5.55 17.10 -8.15
N ILE A 552 -5.81 16.35 -9.23
CA ILE A 552 -5.75 16.89 -10.61
C ILE A 552 -6.69 18.09 -10.74
N ALA A 553 -7.95 17.95 -10.31
CA ALA A 553 -8.92 19.04 -10.35
C ALA A 553 -8.55 20.24 -9.46
N ARG A 554 -7.84 20.01 -8.35
CA ARG A 554 -7.26 21.07 -7.51
C ARG A 554 -6.13 21.79 -8.26
N MET A 555 -5.17 21.04 -8.79
CA MET A 555 -4.01 21.60 -9.50
C MET A 555 -4.43 22.42 -10.72
N GLU A 556 -5.43 21.98 -11.49
CA GLU A 556 -6.00 22.76 -12.60
C GLU A 556 -6.57 24.13 -12.20
N LYS A 557 -6.99 24.29 -10.94
CA LYS A 557 -7.45 25.57 -10.38
C LYS A 557 -6.28 26.37 -9.85
N ASP A 558 -5.38 25.74 -9.12
CA ASP A 558 -4.22 26.39 -8.50
C ASP A 558 -3.31 27.01 -9.57
N VAL A 559 -3.05 26.31 -10.67
CA VAL A 559 -2.23 26.77 -11.81
C VAL A 559 -2.79 28.04 -12.48
N LYS A 560 -4.09 28.33 -12.33
CA LYS A 560 -4.71 29.55 -12.90
C LYS A 560 -4.54 30.78 -12.01
N ASN A 561 -3.99 30.62 -10.81
CA ASN A 561 -3.71 31.74 -9.93
C ASN A 561 -2.39 32.41 -10.34
N ASP A 562 -2.41 33.74 -10.47
CA ASP A 562 -1.26 34.53 -10.92
C ASP A 562 -0.02 34.37 -10.01
N ASP A 563 -0.23 34.08 -8.71
CA ASP A 563 0.84 33.89 -7.73
C ASP A 563 1.28 32.42 -7.56
N PHE A 564 0.77 31.50 -8.40
CA PHE A 564 1.08 30.08 -8.27
C PHE A 564 2.56 29.78 -8.54
N GLN A 565 3.19 29.05 -7.63
CA GLN A 565 4.52 28.48 -7.81
C GLN A 565 4.45 26.97 -7.63
N TYR A 566 5.01 26.25 -8.61
CA TYR A 566 5.04 24.81 -8.54
C TYR A 566 6.04 24.34 -7.48
N ILE A 567 5.54 23.57 -6.52
CA ILE A 567 6.33 22.86 -5.52
C ILE A 567 5.84 21.41 -5.53
N TYR A 568 6.72 20.47 -5.85
CA TYR A 568 6.35 19.08 -6.04
C TYR A 568 5.73 18.48 -4.77
N GLU A 569 6.27 18.80 -3.60
CA GLU A 569 5.79 18.32 -2.31
C GLU A 569 4.35 18.78 -2.05
N TYR A 570 4.04 20.05 -2.31
CA TYR A 570 2.68 20.58 -2.18
C TYR A 570 1.72 19.95 -3.21
N ALA A 571 2.19 19.79 -4.45
CA ALA A 571 1.38 19.32 -5.55
C ALA A 571 1.08 17.81 -5.47
N TYR A 572 2.07 16.99 -5.11
CA TYR A 572 2.03 15.53 -5.27
C TYR A 572 2.59 14.70 -4.11
N ARG A 573 3.00 15.32 -2.98
CA ARG A 573 3.35 14.57 -1.76
C ARG A 573 2.34 14.80 -0.62
N PHE A 574 2.10 16.05 -0.25
CA PHE A 574 1.21 16.42 0.86
C PHE A 574 -0.25 15.98 0.72
N PRO A 575 -0.85 15.85 -0.48
CA PRO A 575 -2.21 15.33 -0.56
C PRO A 575 -2.33 13.86 -0.17
N TRP A 576 -1.21 13.12 -0.18
CA TRP A 576 -1.12 11.72 0.21
C TRP A 576 -0.34 11.61 1.52
N ASP A 577 -0.93 12.12 2.60
CA ASP A 577 -0.43 11.90 3.95
C ASP A 577 -1.00 10.60 4.57
N LYS A 578 -0.51 10.24 5.75
CA LYS A 578 -0.90 9.02 6.46
C LYS A 578 -2.33 9.07 7.04
N ASP A 579 -2.90 10.26 7.18
CA ASP A 579 -4.24 10.45 7.72
C ASP A 579 -5.31 10.37 6.62
N ASN A 580 -4.91 10.52 5.35
CA ASN A 580 -5.79 10.51 4.18
C ASN A 580 -5.79 9.19 3.40
N VAL A 581 -4.83 8.30 3.63
CA VAL A 581 -4.75 7.00 2.94
C VAL A 581 -4.53 5.89 3.95
N ASP A 582 -5.45 4.93 3.99
CA ASP A 582 -5.35 3.81 4.91
C ASP A 582 -4.19 2.87 4.52
N PRO A 583 -3.45 2.33 5.51
CA PRO A 583 -2.60 1.17 5.31
C PRO A 583 -3.40 -0.02 4.75
N MET A 584 -2.81 -0.71 3.78
CA MET A 584 -3.34 -1.97 3.22
C MET A 584 -2.44 -3.16 3.59
N PHE A 585 -1.11 -2.97 3.58
CA PHE A 585 -0.14 -4.01 3.89
C PHE A 585 0.94 -3.50 4.84
N TYR A 586 1.34 -4.38 5.76
CA TYR A 586 2.56 -4.27 6.55
C TYR A 586 3.56 -5.30 6.02
N HIS A 587 4.58 -4.85 5.30
CA HIS A 587 5.64 -5.71 4.77
C HIS A 587 6.78 -5.81 5.80
N ILE A 588 6.83 -6.93 6.53
CA ILE A 588 7.71 -7.15 7.67
C ILE A 588 9.04 -7.76 7.17
N HIS A 589 9.98 -6.89 6.83
CA HIS A 589 11.19 -7.29 6.12
C HIS A 589 12.31 -7.78 7.05
N ASP A 590 12.41 -7.26 8.28
CA ASP A 590 13.46 -7.63 9.25
C ASP A 590 13.10 -7.26 10.71
N PRO A 591 13.20 -8.16 11.71
CA PRO A 591 13.45 -9.58 11.56
C PRO A 591 12.22 -10.25 10.95
N LYS A 592 12.45 -11.14 9.99
CA LYS A 592 11.37 -12.00 9.50
C LYS A 592 10.79 -12.80 10.66
N LEU A 593 9.50 -13.15 10.56
CA LEU A 593 8.69 -13.78 11.60
C LEU A 593 9.03 -15.26 11.89
N ASN A 594 10.31 -15.55 12.09
CA ASN A 594 10.80 -16.84 12.56
C ASN A 594 10.75 -16.83 14.10
N PRO A 595 9.85 -17.61 14.73
CA PRO A 595 9.63 -17.55 16.17
C PRO A 595 10.89 -17.88 16.98
N PHE A 596 11.75 -18.77 16.46
CA PHE A 596 12.97 -19.16 17.16
C PHE A 596 14.07 -18.12 17.03
N PHE A 597 14.19 -17.46 15.87
CA PHE A 597 15.11 -16.35 15.71
C PHE A 597 14.73 -15.20 16.65
N ILE A 598 13.45 -14.82 16.63
CA ILE A 598 12.90 -13.74 17.48
C ILE A 598 13.21 -14.01 18.96
N MET A 599 12.96 -15.24 19.42
CA MET A 599 13.23 -15.65 20.80
C MET A 599 14.72 -15.74 21.13
N ASP A 600 15.54 -16.34 20.26
CA ASP A 600 16.96 -16.59 20.56
C ASP A 600 17.81 -15.33 20.44
N GLU A 601 17.47 -14.41 19.53
CA GLU A 601 18.16 -13.12 19.37
C GLU A 601 17.59 -12.03 20.29
N GLU A 602 16.48 -12.31 20.98
CA GLU A 602 15.82 -11.41 21.92
C GLU A 602 15.44 -10.07 21.26
N VAL A 603 14.92 -10.12 20.04
CA VAL A 603 14.60 -8.93 19.23
C VAL A 603 13.43 -8.11 19.77
N CYS A 604 12.68 -8.66 20.72
CA CYS A 604 11.57 -8.00 21.39
C CYS A 604 12.02 -7.12 22.58
N PHE A 605 13.33 -6.91 22.76
CA PHE A 605 13.90 -6.08 23.82
C PHE A 605 14.74 -4.93 23.27
N ASP A 606 14.87 -3.86 24.07
CA ASP A 606 15.78 -2.76 23.80
C ASP A 606 17.26 -3.20 23.82
N GLN A 607 18.17 -2.30 23.39
CA GLN A 607 19.61 -2.56 23.34
C GLN A 607 20.21 -3.01 24.69
N ASP A 608 19.63 -2.53 25.79
CA ASP A 608 20.09 -2.81 27.15
C ASP A 608 19.46 -4.07 27.76
N HIS A 609 18.54 -4.72 27.04
CA HIS A 609 17.73 -5.84 27.52
C HIS A 609 16.95 -5.52 28.82
N LYS A 610 16.53 -4.27 28.99
CA LYS A 610 15.78 -3.80 30.18
C LYS A 610 14.30 -3.67 29.93
N THR A 611 13.90 -3.37 28.70
CA THR A 611 12.52 -3.04 28.35
C THR A 611 12.09 -3.88 27.15
N GLU A 612 10.89 -4.46 27.24
CA GLU A 612 10.24 -5.03 26.05
C GLU A 612 9.81 -3.92 25.10
N ILE A 613 9.99 -4.14 23.80
CA ILE A 613 9.64 -3.23 22.72
C ILE A 613 8.67 -3.91 21.75
N ARG A 614 7.85 -3.13 21.06
CA ARG A 614 7.04 -3.59 19.93
C ARG A 614 7.88 -3.65 18.66
N ASN A 615 7.82 -4.77 17.94
CA ASN A 615 8.54 -4.89 16.70
C ASN A 615 7.82 -4.21 15.54
N LEU A 616 6.48 -4.11 15.56
CA LEU A 616 5.69 -3.47 14.49
C LEU A 616 5.21 -2.06 14.88
N GLY A 617 5.78 -1.44 15.92
CA GLY A 617 5.42 -0.10 16.37
C GLY A 617 4.02 0.01 17.00
N ASP A 618 3.58 1.25 17.23
CA ASP A 618 2.34 1.60 17.94
C ASP A 618 1.26 2.25 17.05
N GLU A 619 1.52 2.39 15.75
CA GLU A 619 0.59 3.07 14.81
C GLU A 619 -0.60 2.19 14.35
N PHE A 620 -0.85 1.04 14.98
CA PHE A 620 -1.96 0.15 14.61
C PHE A 620 -3.36 0.71 14.95
N GLY A 621 -3.45 1.86 15.62
CA GLY A 621 -4.72 2.58 15.81
C GLY A 621 -5.43 2.91 14.50
N TYR A 622 -4.69 3.27 13.45
CA TYR A 622 -5.23 3.51 12.09
C TYR A 622 -5.76 2.25 11.41
N VAL A 623 -5.28 1.07 11.82
CA VAL A 623 -5.73 -0.24 11.31
C VAL A 623 -6.98 -0.73 12.04
N GLY A 624 -7.16 -0.33 13.30
CA GLY A 624 -8.30 -0.70 14.15
C GLY A 624 -8.13 -2.02 14.91
N PHE A 625 -6.99 -2.71 14.79
CA PHE A 625 -6.62 -3.86 15.61
C PHE A 625 -5.10 -4.01 15.71
N ASP A 626 -4.61 -4.65 16.77
CA ASP A 626 -3.18 -4.91 16.94
C ASP A 626 -2.72 -6.09 16.07
N VAL A 627 -2.05 -5.76 14.97
CA VAL A 627 -1.50 -6.70 14.00
C VAL A 627 -0.40 -7.57 14.62
N GLU A 628 0.46 -7.00 15.46
CA GLU A 628 1.56 -7.74 16.10
C GLU A 628 1.01 -8.78 17.07
N LEU A 629 0.09 -8.36 17.95
CA LEU A 629 -0.61 -9.27 18.86
C LEU A 629 -1.28 -10.40 18.11
N LYS A 630 -2.01 -10.09 17.04
CA LYS A 630 -2.74 -11.08 16.25
C LYS A 630 -1.79 -12.12 15.64
N ILE A 631 -0.63 -11.68 15.12
CA ILE A 631 0.40 -12.57 14.58
C ILE A 631 0.90 -13.53 15.66
N TYR A 632 1.23 -13.05 16.86
CA TYR A 632 1.71 -13.92 17.95
C TYR A 632 0.63 -14.90 18.45
N GLU A 633 -0.63 -14.48 18.51
CA GLU A 633 -1.76 -15.37 18.81
C GLU A 633 -1.89 -16.47 17.75
N ASP A 634 -1.73 -16.13 16.47
CA ASP A 634 -1.76 -17.10 15.38
C ASP A 634 -0.57 -18.05 15.40
N MET A 635 0.63 -17.57 15.78
CA MET A 635 1.80 -18.43 15.99
C MET A 635 1.57 -19.42 17.13
N LYS A 636 1.08 -18.94 18.28
CA LYS A 636 0.74 -19.78 19.44
C LYS A 636 -0.28 -20.85 19.08
N HIS A 637 -1.37 -20.46 18.43
CA HIS A 637 -2.43 -21.38 18.05
C HIS A 637 -1.88 -22.49 17.14
N SER A 638 -1.13 -22.11 16.11
CA SER A 638 -0.66 -23.07 15.11
C SER A 638 0.43 -24.00 15.68
N LEU A 639 1.44 -23.44 16.34
CA LEU A 639 2.60 -24.21 16.80
C LEU A 639 2.38 -24.93 18.14
N CYS A 640 1.61 -24.36 19.05
CA CYS A 640 1.46 -24.87 20.42
C CYS A 640 0.15 -25.61 20.65
N VAL A 641 -0.95 -25.17 20.02
CA VAL A 641 -2.29 -25.78 20.20
C VAL A 641 -2.54 -26.86 19.15
N GLU A 642 -2.55 -26.50 17.87
CA GLU A 642 -2.77 -27.43 16.76
C GLU A 642 -1.55 -28.33 16.50
N LYS A 643 -0.36 -27.85 16.89
CA LYS A 643 0.94 -28.52 16.67
C LYS A 643 1.19 -28.77 15.20
N ASP A 644 0.86 -27.77 14.39
CA ASP A 644 1.08 -27.76 12.96
C ASP A 644 2.56 -28.00 12.65
N LYS A 645 2.83 -28.89 11.70
CA LYS A 645 4.18 -29.33 11.36
C LYS A 645 4.73 -28.57 10.16
N PHE A 646 5.89 -27.95 10.35
CA PHE A 646 6.68 -27.33 9.30
C PHE A 646 8.10 -27.91 9.32
N SER A 647 8.58 -28.38 8.18
CA SER A 647 9.89 -29.05 8.06
C SER A 647 11.07 -28.16 8.47
N CYS A 648 10.90 -26.84 8.34
CA CYS A 648 11.91 -25.84 8.71
C CYS A 648 12.12 -25.71 10.23
N PHE A 649 11.23 -26.28 11.06
CA PHE A 649 11.27 -26.16 12.51
C PHE A 649 11.73 -27.44 13.18
N LYS A 650 12.65 -27.29 14.15
CA LYS A 650 13.14 -28.40 14.99
C LYS A 650 12.29 -28.51 16.25
N GLU A 651 11.84 -29.73 16.57
CA GLU A 651 10.97 -29.99 17.73
C GLU A 651 11.56 -29.52 19.07
N GLU A 652 12.89 -29.58 19.21
CA GLU A 652 13.60 -29.21 20.44
C GLU A 652 13.36 -27.76 20.89
N ARG A 653 13.14 -26.83 19.93
CA ARG A 653 12.91 -25.41 20.24
C ARG A 653 11.45 -25.10 20.53
N MET A 654 10.53 -25.97 20.10
CA MET A 654 9.09 -25.76 20.23
C MET A 654 8.67 -25.69 21.70
N GLY A 655 9.24 -26.55 22.55
CA GLY A 655 8.95 -26.56 23.98
C GLY A 655 9.32 -25.24 24.67
N LYS A 656 10.45 -24.62 24.30
CA LYS A 656 10.87 -23.32 24.85
C LYS A 656 9.92 -22.21 24.40
N PHE A 657 9.64 -22.14 23.10
CA PHE A 657 8.72 -21.14 22.53
C PHE A 657 7.33 -21.20 23.18
N CYS A 658 6.73 -22.39 23.23
CA CYS A 658 5.36 -22.57 23.71
C CYS A 658 5.20 -22.45 25.23
N ASN A 659 6.19 -22.85 26.03
CA ASN A 659 6.04 -22.87 27.50
C ASN A 659 6.67 -21.67 28.20
N GLN A 660 7.53 -20.89 27.51
CA GLN A 660 8.33 -19.84 28.17
C GLN A 660 8.29 -18.48 27.48
N PHE A 661 7.97 -18.41 26.19
CA PHE A 661 8.09 -17.15 25.44
C PHE A 661 6.75 -16.59 24.98
N VAL A 662 5.99 -17.35 24.18
CA VAL A 662 4.85 -16.79 23.44
C VAL A 662 3.73 -16.26 24.34
N ASP A 663 3.48 -16.90 25.48
CA ASP A 663 2.45 -16.46 26.42
C ASP A 663 2.80 -15.13 27.10
N GLN A 664 4.06 -14.97 27.50
CA GLN A 664 4.56 -13.72 28.09
C GLN A 664 4.50 -12.59 27.06
N ARG A 665 4.89 -12.89 25.82
CA ARG A 665 4.82 -11.90 24.73
C ARG A 665 3.40 -11.44 24.46
N ILE A 666 2.44 -12.36 24.39
CA ILE A 666 1.02 -12.03 24.20
C ILE A 666 0.48 -11.19 25.37
N GLU A 667 0.87 -11.49 26.60
CA GLU A 667 0.46 -10.72 27.78
C GLU A 667 0.99 -9.29 27.76
N PHE A 668 2.27 -9.11 27.41
CA PHE A 668 2.88 -7.80 27.19
C PHE A 668 2.11 -7.00 26.12
N LEU A 669 1.92 -7.59 24.94
CA LEU A 669 1.25 -6.93 23.82
C LEU A 669 -0.20 -6.55 24.16
N LYS A 670 -0.94 -7.40 24.89
CA LYS A 670 -2.31 -7.08 25.31
C LYS A 670 -2.36 -5.85 26.20
N LYS A 671 -1.52 -5.81 27.23
CA LYS A 671 -1.46 -4.66 28.15
C LYS A 671 -1.10 -3.38 27.40
N ASP A 672 -0.08 -3.45 26.56
CA ASP A 672 0.42 -2.30 25.81
C ASP A 672 -0.60 -1.83 24.74
N SER A 673 -1.35 -2.75 24.14
CA SER A 673 -2.45 -2.44 23.21
C SER A 673 -3.52 -1.55 23.82
N ASP A 674 -3.95 -1.89 25.04
CA ASP A 674 -5.01 -1.16 25.72
C ASP A 674 -4.59 0.30 25.99
N GLU A 675 -3.32 0.51 26.36
CA GLU A 675 -2.75 1.84 26.58
C GLU A 675 -2.66 2.65 25.26
N ILE A 676 -2.16 2.03 24.18
CA ILE A 676 -2.04 2.68 22.87
C ILE A 676 -3.41 3.04 22.29
N LEU A 677 -4.37 2.11 22.29
CA LEU A 677 -5.70 2.37 21.74
C LEU A 677 -6.45 3.43 22.54
N LYS A 678 -6.27 3.46 23.86
CA LYS A 678 -6.84 4.54 24.69
C LYS A 678 -6.30 5.89 24.26
N LYS A 679 -4.98 6.04 24.14
CA LYS A 679 -4.34 7.29 23.70
C LYS A 679 -4.73 7.66 22.27
N PHE A 680 -4.76 6.70 21.36
CA PHE A 680 -5.16 6.93 19.97
C PHE A 680 -6.59 7.49 19.88
N ASN A 681 -7.53 6.93 20.64
CA ASN A 681 -8.92 7.41 20.71
C ASN A 681 -9.06 8.78 21.38
N GLU A 682 -8.16 9.15 22.30
CA GLU A 682 -8.10 10.49 22.90
C GLU A 682 -7.60 11.53 21.89
N ASP A 683 -6.58 11.19 21.11
CA ASP A 683 -5.99 12.05 20.07
C ASP A 683 -6.86 12.15 18.80
N HIS A 684 -7.61 11.07 18.52
CA HIS A 684 -8.55 10.95 17.40
C HIS A 684 -9.95 10.67 17.94
N PRO A 685 -10.60 11.65 18.60
CA PRO A 685 -11.91 11.45 19.18
C PRO A 685 -12.87 11.06 18.06
N VAL A 686 -13.24 9.79 18.06
CA VAL A 686 -14.35 9.29 17.26
C VAL A 686 -15.55 10.14 17.68
N VAL A 687 -16.13 10.89 16.74
CA VAL A 687 -17.42 11.51 16.98
C VAL A 687 -18.40 10.35 17.17
N VAL A 688 -18.60 9.93 18.41
CA VAL A 688 -19.60 8.92 18.76
C VAL A 688 -20.93 9.59 18.52
N VAL A 689 -21.48 9.33 17.35
CA VAL A 689 -22.86 9.67 17.02
C VAL A 689 -23.73 8.52 17.51
N ASN A 690 -24.71 8.82 18.36
CA ASN A 690 -25.77 7.87 18.71
C ASN A 690 -26.49 7.41 17.44
N GLY A 691 -27.32 6.37 17.53
CA GLY A 691 -28.07 5.76 16.40
C GLY A 691 -28.95 6.71 15.56
N ASN A 692 -29.00 8.00 15.90
CA ASN A 692 -29.66 9.05 15.13
C ASN A 692 -28.69 10.06 14.48
N GLY A 693 -27.38 10.01 14.73
CA GLY A 693 -26.43 10.98 14.18
C GLY A 693 -26.15 12.21 15.06
N GLU A 694 -26.44 12.15 16.38
CA GLU A 694 -26.08 13.20 17.35
C GLU A 694 -24.89 12.82 18.24
N PRO A 695 -23.93 13.73 18.51
CA PRO A 695 -22.85 13.49 19.44
C PRO A 695 -23.40 13.14 20.83
N VAL A 696 -22.89 12.08 21.46
CA VAL A 696 -23.28 11.72 22.82
C VAL A 696 -22.64 12.70 23.80
N ASP A 697 -23.42 13.62 24.36
CA ASP A 697 -22.98 14.45 25.49
C ASP A 697 -22.93 13.57 26.76
N GLY A 698 -21.73 13.16 27.15
CA GLY A 698 -21.46 12.52 28.43
C GLY A 698 -21.49 13.55 29.55
N ASP A 699 -22.38 13.33 30.52
CA ASP A 699 -22.70 14.19 31.66
C ASP A 699 -21.61 14.26 32.76
N ASP A 700 -20.32 14.20 32.41
CA ASP A 700 -19.19 14.25 33.36
C ASP A 700 -18.32 15.52 33.29
N LYS A 701 -18.61 16.46 32.38
CA LYS A 701 -17.81 17.70 32.22
C LYS A 701 -17.92 18.72 33.37
N LYS A 702 -18.86 18.58 34.30
CA LYS A 702 -19.00 19.54 35.42
C LYS A 702 -18.08 19.27 36.61
N LYS A 703 -17.50 18.07 36.74
CA LYS A 703 -16.54 17.78 37.82
C LYS A 703 -15.10 18.09 37.42
N GLU A 704 -14.73 17.85 36.16
CA GLU A 704 -13.37 18.14 35.66
C GLU A 704 -13.09 19.66 35.55
N ASP A 705 -14.10 20.48 35.25
CA ASP A 705 -13.96 21.95 35.17
C ASP A 705 -13.80 22.64 36.54
N GLU A 706 -14.11 21.96 37.65
CA GLU A 706 -13.88 22.46 39.02
C GLU A 706 -12.50 22.04 39.55
N GLU A 707 -12.03 20.81 39.27
CA GLU A 707 -10.67 20.36 39.64
C GLU A 707 -9.59 21.10 38.85
N ARG A 708 -9.81 21.38 37.56
CA ARG A 708 -8.84 22.10 36.71
C ARG A 708 -8.60 23.55 37.15
N LYS A 709 -9.57 24.17 37.84
CA LYS A 709 -9.45 25.55 38.35
C LYS A 709 -8.66 25.64 39.66
N GLU A 710 -8.61 24.57 40.44
CA GLU A 710 -7.78 24.51 41.66
C GLU A 710 -6.31 24.22 41.33
N ASP A 711 -6.04 23.41 40.31
CA ASP A 711 -4.68 23.09 39.87
C ASP A 711 -4.02 24.25 39.11
N ASP A 712 -4.77 24.98 38.27
CA ASP A 712 -4.30 26.21 37.60
C ASP A 712 -3.95 27.34 38.59
N GLN A 713 -4.53 27.34 39.80
CA GLN A 713 -4.17 28.30 40.85
C GLN A 713 -2.88 27.92 41.59
N LYS A 714 -2.61 26.63 41.78
CA LYS A 714 -1.36 26.15 42.41
C LYS A 714 -0.15 26.30 41.49
N GLU A 715 -0.28 25.99 40.19
CA GLU A 715 0.82 26.18 39.22
C GLU A 715 1.22 27.66 39.05
N ASN A 716 0.26 28.58 39.20
CA ASN A 716 0.53 30.02 39.10
C ASN A 716 1.16 30.62 40.38
N GLU A 717 1.05 29.95 41.53
CA GLU A 717 1.77 30.34 42.76
C GLU A 717 3.19 29.77 42.77
N GLU A 718 3.42 28.54 42.29
CA GLU A 718 4.76 27.94 42.15
C GLU A 718 5.62 28.69 41.12
N LYS A 719 5.07 29.06 39.95
CA LYS A 719 5.80 29.87 38.95
C LYS A 719 6.23 31.24 39.46
N LYS A 720 5.46 31.85 40.38
CA LYS A 720 5.83 33.15 40.99
C LYS A 720 6.91 33.05 42.06
N GLU A 721 7.11 31.87 42.66
CA GLU A 721 8.22 31.63 43.59
C GLU A 721 9.50 31.26 42.87
N ASP A 722 9.43 30.57 41.73
CA ASP A 722 10.59 30.20 40.93
C ASP A 722 11.14 31.39 40.13
N ASP A 723 10.29 32.25 39.56
CA ASP A 723 10.72 33.52 38.91
C ASP A 723 11.46 34.45 39.89
N LYS A 724 11.13 34.40 41.19
CA LYS A 724 11.81 35.19 42.25
C LYS A 724 13.14 34.56 42.73
N LYS A 725 13.37 33.28 42.46
CA LYS A 725 14.65 32.61 42.75
C LYS A 725 15.64 32.84 41.61
N GLU A 726 15.19 32.78 40.35
CA GLU A 726 16.03 33.08 39.18
C GLU A 726 16.52 34.55 39.18
N GLU A 727 15.68 35.52 39.53
CA GLU A 727 16.12 36.93 39.66
C GLU A 727 17.18 37.15 40.76
N LYS A 728 17.24 36.29 41.78
CA LYS A 728 18.24 36.38 42.87
C LYS A 728 19.54 35.64 42.57
N GLU A 729 19.51 34.64 41.69
CA GLU A 729 20.72 33.96 41.21
C GLU A 729 21.42 34.79 40.13
N GLU A 730 20.68 35.46 39.24
CA GLU A 730 21.26 36.38 38.24
C GLU A 730 21.91 37.65 38.83
N GLU A 731 21.47 38.11 40.00
CA GLU A 731 22.14 39.22 40.73
C GLU A 731 23.40 38.77 41.47
N LYS A 732 23.56 37.47 41.74
CA LYS A 732 24.72 36.92 42.44
C LYS A 732 25.87 36.60 41.49
N ASP A 733 25.54 36.07 40.31
CA ASP A 733 26.53 35.76 39.27
C ASP A 733 27.16 37.02 38.65
N LYS A 734 26.44 38.17 38.65
CA LYS A 734 26.99 39.47 38.19
C LYS A 734 28.00 40.09 39.15
N VAL A 735 27.99 39.73 40.43
CA VAL A 735 28.92 40.26 41.44
C VAL A 735 30.23 39.45 41.45
N ASP A 736 30.17 38.15 41.15
CA ASP A 736 31.37 37.29 41.06
C ASP A 736 32.15 37.52 39.75
N ASP A 737 31.51 37.93 38.65
CA ASP A 737 32.17 38.24 37.38
C ASP A 737 32.95 39.58 37.39
N GLU A 738 32.54 40.60 38.16
CA GLU A 738 33.29 41.86 38.33
C GLU A 738 34.55 41.67 39.20
N GLU A 739 34.51 40.81 40.22
CA GLU A 739 35.66 40.56 41.12
C GLU A 739 36.75 39.68 40.45
N ILE A 740 36.38 38.90 39.44
CA ILE A 740 37.31 38.11 38.61
C ILE A 740 37.99 38.99 37.55
N PHE A 741 37.28 39.98 36.98
CA PHE A 741 37.83 40.88 35.97
C PHE A 741 38.91 41.83 36.55
N ASP A 742 38.72 42.33 37.78
CA ASP A 742 39.70 43.20 38.45
C ASP A 742 40.98 42.46 38.88
N LYS A 743 40.89 41.18 39.27
CA LYS A 743 42.07 40.33 39.56
C LYS A 743 42.87 39.95 38.31
N ILE A 744 42.21 39.78 37.17
CA ILE A 744 42.89 39.50 35.89
C ILE A 744 43.60 40.75 35.36
N GLN A 745 43.10 41.95 35.65
CA GLN A 745 43.72 43.21 35.23
C GLN A 745 44.95 43.59 36.08
N GLU A 746 44.97 43.30 37.39
CA GLU A 746 46.17 43.52 38.25
C GLU A 746 47.32 42.53 37.94
N ASP A 747 47.01 41.31 37.49
CA ASP A 747 48.03 40.31 37.09
C ASP A 747 48.65 40.61 35.71
N VAL A 748 47.96 41.37 34.84
CA VAL A 748 48.47 41.81 33.53
C VAL A 748 49.36 43.06 33.65
N ASP A 749 49.13 43.93 34.62
CA ASP A 749 49.95 45.16 34.78
C ASP A 749 51.23 44.96 35.62
N SER A 750 51.35 43.87 36.39
CA SER A 750 52.63 43.51 37.06
C SER A 750 53.60 42.71 36.19
N LYS A 751 53.16 42.33 34.98
CA LYS A 751 53.96 41.73 33.91
C LYS A 751 53.54 42.32 32.57
N PHE A 752 54.22 43.39 32.17
CA PHE A 752 54.37 43.72 30.75
C PHE A 752 54.63 42.48 29.89
#